data_AF-A0A340YJQ1-F1
#
_entry.id   AF-A0A340YJQ1-F1
#
_cell.length_a   1.000
_cell.length_b   1.000
_cell.length_c   1.000
_cell.angle_alpha   90.00
_cell.angle_beta   90.00
_cell.angle_gamma   90.00
#
_symmetry.space_group_name_H-M   'P 1'
#
loop_
_entity.id
_entity.type
_entity.pdbx_description
1 polymer ?
#
loop_
_entity_poly.entity_id
_entity_poly.type
_entity_poly.pdbx_seq_one_letter_code
_entity_poly.pdbx_strand_id
1 'polypeptide(L)'
;MAYYGKCIETVIKLLDQFKPKKDSPEQFLEAAATSLQTLSPQEQAFIMEVLSGCLEYRKLLTIVVDAFYVRDGRLCLWADYSLFEVICYLATFQLEELGFQLFCSIVKSQPVHKVCKFLGFLFNPLNLGSWIKDEWSLIYETTHVKEQWIDPLMRWQPEVQELINQLQGALTNQPPLPKTKAKVTEPKEFNLTAPRPRAIPVPEPVPVVAKTRPVPGSTYRPPKEQRLLETTKRYNRRKAEELLLRASVEEMRCARPRPRGEPPVEDSKKKLRLRFPPRILQAPKLTFYRPNDDSPVKLNTAAILREGALYQRQVERELQRVDELMDGAGDLSEFLKWQRKMQAKDLEEQLATGECRRLQGKLSHEEAILARQQVVQQKKQKADQKKEETAELMQQCAERRLQEERSMKELVEQVMETQKNIKVAQTKLLKGRRQMVQEVIEESRELLQRSAEAAKEEQRRRRELISQLRALETQPTRKGKLVDLTQIPGYGLEGEMSVVELRERLALLKETQRCKEQEKRDQIIQGKRAKSQALHNTVAQISLRRAAMGTSAALRWEEETAQSAAAGAPSRDERVLELQRRIREKAAERRGREALLHVPAPRAASPKQQAQLEAQRRLELEQSRERRLRALHRGGSARGPARCLRAV
;
A
#
# COMPACT_ATOMS: atom_id res chain seq x y z
N MET A 1 -10.63 -41.46 -21.70
CA MET A 1 -10.66 -40.00 -21.44
C MET A 1 -10.68 -39.69 -19.94
N ALA A 2 -11.84 -39.66 -19.26
CA ALA A 2 -11.95 -39.14 -17.89
C ALA A 2 -11.33 -40.01 -16.76
N TYR A 3 -10.77 -41.18 -17.07
CA TYR A 3 -10.10 -42.11 -16.14
C TYR A 3 -8.72 -41.57 -15.74
N TYR A 4 -7.75 -41.60 -16.66
CA TYR A 4 -6.37 -41.14 -16.40
C TYR A 4 -6.27 -39.69 -15.93
N GLY A 5 -7.21 -38.82 -16.35
CA GLY A 5 -7.30 -37.45 -15.84
C GLY A 5 -7.45 -37.39 -14.32
N LYS A 6 -8.32 -38.23 -13.73
CA LYS A 6 -8.50 -38.34 -12.28
C LYS A 6 -7.27 -38.95 -11.59
N CYS A 7 -6.66 -39.97 -12.19
CA CYS A 7 -5.46 -40.61 -11.65
C CYS A 7 -4.30 -39.61 -11.52
N ILE A 8 -4.07 -38.82 -12.57
CA ILE A 8 -3.03 -37.76 -12.56
C ILE A 8 -3.41 -36.63 -11.59
N GLU A 9 -4.68 -36.24 -11.51
CA GLU A 9 -5.16 -35.33 -10.46
C GLU A 9 -4.86 -35.84 -9.03
N THR A 10 -4.95 -37.15 -8.78
CA THR A 10 -4.59 -37.73 -7.48
C THR A 10 -3.08 -37.80 -7.25
N VAL A 11 -2.27 -38.10 -8.27
CA VAL A 11 -0.80 -38.05 -8.15
C VAL A 11 -0.33 -36.62 -7.83
N ILE A 12 -0.85 -35.61 -8.53
CA ILE A 12 -0.53 -34.19 -8.28
C ILE A 12 -0.86 -33.81 -6.83
N LYS A 13 -2.07 -34.15 -6.36
CA LYS A 13 -2.50 -33.87 -4.98
C LYS A 13 -1.64 -34.57 -3.92
N LEU A 14 -0.97 -35.67 -4.26
CA LEU A 14 -0.01 -36.35 -3.36
C LEU A 14 1.38 -35.70 -3.44
N LEU A 15 1.89 -35.37 -4.62
CA LEU A 15 3.15 -34.65 -4.81
C LEU A 15 3.13 -33.27 -4.12
N ASP A 16 2.02 -32.52 -4.21
CA ASP A 16 1.80 -31.25 -3.50
C ASP A 16 1.92 -31.39 -1.96
N GLN A 17 1.66 -32.58 -1.42
CA GLN A 17 1.74 -32.85 0.02
C GLN A 17 3.16 -33.25 0.47
N PHE A 18 3.97 -33.85 -0.41
CA PHE A 18 5.28 -34.43 -0.07
C PHE A 18 6.40 -33.37 0.08
N LYS A 19 7.08 -33.36 1.23
CA LYS A 19 8.12 -32.38 1.58
C LYS A 19 9.50 -33.06 1.66
N PRO A 20 10.39 -32.89 0.66
CA PRO A 20 11.65 -33.66 0.53
C PRO A 20 12.72 -33.31 1.58
N LYS A 21 12.41 -32.46 2.57
CA LYS A 21 13.28 -32.13 3.72
C LYS A 21 12.73 -32.64 5.06
N LYS A 22 11.66 -33.45 5.04
CA LYS A 22 10.94 -33.93 6.23
C LYS A 22 10.40 -35.33 6.07
N ASP A 23 9.86 -35.65 4.90
CA ASP A 23 9.11 -36.86 4.63
C ASP A 23 10.03 -37.82 3.86
N SER A 24 10.14 -39.08 4.26
CA SER A 24 10.88 -40.11 3.51
C SER A 24 9.99 -40.70 2.40
N PRO A 25 10.55 -41.05 1.22
CA PRO A 25 9.74 -41.48 0.08
C PRO A 25 9.02 -42.80 0.36
N GLU A 26 9.68 -43.77 0.99
CA GLU A 26 9.12 -45.08 1.35
C GLU A 26 7.88 -44.95 2.25
N GLN A 27 8.00 -44.26 3.39
CA GLN A 27 6.89 -44.04 4.33
C GLN A 27 5.77 -43.19 3.73
N PHE A 28 6.11 -42.27 2.81
CA PHE A 28 5.11 -41.51 2.07
C PHE A 28 4.35 -42.38 1.05
N LEU A 29 5.02 -43.30 0.37
CA LEU A 29 4.40 -44.27 -0.54
C LEU A 29 3.51 -45.27 0.21
N GLU A 30 3.92 -45.75 1.40
CA GLU A 30 3.06 -46.56 2.28
C GLU A 30 1.80 -45.79 2.71
N ALA A 31 1.97 -44.53 3.15
CA ALA A 31 0.85 -43.67 3.51
C ALA A 31 -0.08 -43.39 2.32
N ALA A 32 0.47 -43.11 1.14
CA ALA A 32 -0.29 -42.95 -0.09
C ALA A 32 -1.08 -44.23 -0.43
N ALA A 33 -0.43 -45.40 -0.40
CA ALA A 33 -1.06 -46.69 -0.68
C ALA A 33 -2.23 -46.99 0.28
N THR A 34 -2.12 -46.68 1.58
CA THR A 34 -3.25 -46.82 2.51
C THR A 34 -4.39 -45.84 2.22
N SER A 35 -4.07 -44.60 1.81
CA SER A 35 -5.10 -43.60 1.44
C SER A 35 -5.87 -43.94 0.15
N LEU A 36 -5.26 -44.73 -0.74
CA LEU A 36 -5.79 -45.09 -2.06
C LEU A 36 -6.59 -46.41 -2.08
N GLN A 37 -6.73 -47.11 -0.94
CA GLN A 37 -7.45 -48.39 -0.81
C GLN A 37 -8.94 -48.34 -1.21
N THR A 38 -9.50 -47.15 -1.46
CA THR A 38 -10.89 -46.95 -1.91
C THR A 38 -11.05 -46.89 -3.43
N LEU A 39 -9.95 -46.93 -4.19
CA LEU A 39 -9.95 -46.94 -5.65
C LEU A 39 -9.90 -48.38 -6.21
N SER A 40 -10.09 -48.55 -7.52
CA SER A 40 -9.87 -49.86 -8.15
C SER A 40 -8.38 -50.23 -8.15
N PRO A 41 -8.01 -51.52 -8.14
CA PRO A 41 -6.60 -51.93 -8.09
C PRO A 41 -5.79 -51.49 -9.31
N GLN A 42 -6.44 -51.27 -10.46
CA GLN A 42 -5.81 -50.75 -11.68
C GLN A 42 -5.56 -49.24 -11.60
N GLU A 43 -6.45 -48.47 -10.98
CA GLU A 43 -6.19 -47.05 -10.66
C GLU A 43 -5.07 -46.94 -9.63
N GLN A 44 -5.12 -47.75 -8.57
CA GLN A 44 -4.13 -47.73 -7.49
C GLN A 44 -2.73 -48.09 -7.99
N ALA A 45 -2.59 -49.14 -8.81
CA ALA A 45 -1.29 -49.52 -9.39
C ALA A 45 -0.68 -48.38 -10.21
N PHE A 46 -1.42 -47.83 -11.18
CA PHE A 46 -0.95 -46.74 -12.03
C PHE A 46 -0.64 -45.46 -11.23
N ILE A 47 -1.45 -45.12 -10.22
CA ILE A 47 -1.18 -43.97 -9.34
C ILE A 47 0.10 -44.18 -8.53
N MET A 48 0.33 -45.39 -8.00
CA MET A 48 1.51 -45.70 -7.20
C MET A 48 2.80 -45.75 -8.03
N GLU A 49 2.75 -46.35 -9.23
CA GLU A 49 3.86 -46.42 -10.20
C GLU A 49 4.32 -45.03 -10.65
N VAL A 50 3.39 -44.19 -11.10
CA VAL A 50 3.70 -42.81 -11.51
C VAL A 50 4.17 -41.98 -10.30
N LEU A 51 3.64 -42.22 -9.10
CA LEU A 51 4.09 -41.52 -7.89
C LEU A 51 5.48 -41.94 -7.44
N SER A 52 5.83 -43.23 -7.44
CA SER A 52 7.18 -43.69 -7.04
C SER A 52 8.23 -43.19 -8.03
N GLY A 53 7.98 -43.33 -9.34
CA GLY A 53 8.87 -42.82 -10.37
C GLY A 53 9.08 -41.29 -10.32
N CYS A 54 8.03 -40.52 -10.02
CA CYS A 54 8.16 -39.07 -9.79
C CYS A 54 8.99 -38.72 -8.54
N LEU A 55 9.03 -39.58 -7.52
CA LEU A 55 9.83 -39.39 -6.31
C LEU A 55 11.29 -39.84 -6.49
N GLU A 56 11.52 -40.94 -7.19
CA GLU A 56 12.84 -41.50 -7.51
C GLU A 56 13.63 -40.56 -8.43
N TYR A 57 13.09 -40.27 -9.61
CA TYR A 57 13.76 -39.45 -10.63
C TYR A 57 13.63 -37.94 -10.38
N ARG A 58 13.09 -37.54 -9.22
CA ARG A 58 12.71 -36.14 -8.92
C ARG A 58 13.78 -35.11 -9.30
N LYS A 59 15.06 -35.39 -9.02
CA LYS A 59 16.17 -34.46 -9.32
C LYS A 59 16.25 -34.12 -10.82
N LEU A 60 16.12 -35.11 -11.69
CA LEU A 60 16.14 -34.96 -13.15
C LEU A 60 14.90 -34.18 -13.63
N LEU A 61 13.74 -34.47 -13.06
CA LEU A 61 12.48 -33.80 -13.35
C LEU A 61 12.52 -32.32 -12.95
N THR A 62 13.03 -32.00 -11.75
CA THR A 62 13.15 -30.61 -11.27
C THR A 62 14.07 -29.76 -12.15
N ILE A 63 15.16 -30.32 -12.69
CA ILE A 63 16.05 -29.62 -13.63
C ILE A 63 15.28 -29.15 -14.88
N VAL A 64 14.47 -30.04 -15.48
CA VAL A 64 13.69 -29.73 -16.68
C VAL A 64 12.55 -28.76 -16.38
N VAL A 65 11.82 -28.96 -15.28
CA VAL A 65 10.67 -28.12 -14.92
C VAL A 65 11.11 -26.72 -14.48
N ASP A 66 12.18 -26.57 -13.69
CA ASP A 66 12.70 -25.26 -13.30
C ASP A 66 13.20 -24.47 -14.54
N ALA A 67 13.94 -25.13 -15.43
CA ALA A 67 14.40 -24.52 -16.67
C ALA A 67 13.24 -24.12 -17.60
N PHE A 68 12.16 -24.90 -17.64
CA PHE A 68 10.91 -24.52 -18.32
C PHE A 68 10.37 -23.22 -17.74
N TYR A 69 10.16 -23.11 -16.42
CA TYR A 69 9.61 -21.90 -15.79
C TYR A 69 10.47 -20.64 -16.04
N VAL A 70 11.81 -20.77 -16.09
CA VAL A 70 12.73 -19.67 -16.41
C VAL A 70 12.59 -19.19 -17.87
N ARG A 71 12.52 -20.13 -18.82
CA ARG A 71 12.48 -19.85 -20.26
C ARG A 71 11.04 -19.57 -20.73
N ASP A 72 10.22 -20.62 -20.87
CA ASP A 72 8.92 -20.57 -21.57
C ASP A 72 7.70 -20.60 -20.64
N GLY A 73 7.83 -21.15 -19.43
CA GLY A 73 6.75 -21.38 -18.46
C GLY A 73 6.23 -20.12 -17.74
N ARG A 74 6.65 -18.92 -18.15
CA ARG A 74 6.29 -17.62 -17.53
C ARG A 74 4.79 -17.29 -17.45
N LEU A 75 3.95 -18.03 -18.18
CA LEU A 75 2.48 -17.90 -18.17
C LEU A 75 1.78 -19.08 -17.44
N CYS A 76 2.53 -20.04 -16.92
CA CYS A 76 2.04 -21.14 -16.12
C CYS A 76 2.08 -20.76 -14.63
N LEU A 77 1.19 -21.34 -13.82
CA LEU A 77 1.17 -21.07 -12.38
C LEU A 77 2.11 -22.04 -11.65
N TRP A 78 2.63 -21.66 -10.49
CA TRP A 78 3.39 -22.60 -9.63
C TRP A 78 2.54 -23.78 -9.15
N ALA A 79 1.21 -23.66 -9.14
CA ALA A 79 0.29 -24.77 -8.89
C ALA A 79 0.22 -25.80 -10.05
N ASP A 80 0.83 -25.51 -11.20
CA ASP A 80 1.01 -26.46 -12.30
C ASP A 80 2.34 -27.24 -12.20
N TYR A 81 3.18 -26.99 -11.18
CA TYR A 81 4.54 -27.53 -11.13
C TYR A 81 4.56 -29.06 -11.14
N SER A 82 3.82 -29.70 -10.23
CA SER A 82 3.75 -31.17 -10.17
C SER A 82 2.92 -31.80 -11.30
N LEU A 83 2.10 -31.02 -12.03
CA LEU A 83 1.56 -31.47 -13.32
C LEU A 83 2.70 -31.61 -14.34
N PHE A 84 3.66 -30.68 -14.37
CA PHE A 84 4.82 -30.78 -15.24
C PHE A 84 5.84 -31.83 -14.77
N GLU A 85 6.06 -32.03 -13.46
CA GLU A 85 6.84 -33.18 -12.95
C GLU A 85 6.26 -34.51 -13.48
N VAL A 86 4.95 -34.73 -13.34
CA VAL A 86 4.25 -35.96 -13.79
C VAL A 86 4.27 -36.11 -15.32
N ILE A 87 3.97 -35.06 -16.07
CA ILE A 87 4.02 -35.11 -17.55
C ILE A 87 5.45 -35.31 -18.05
N CYS A 88 6.46 -34.77 -17.37
CA CYS A 88 7.85 -35.02 -17.70
C CYS A 88 8.21 -36.49 -17.47
N TYR A 89 7.93 -37.05 -16.29
CA TYR A 89 8.17 -38.46 -15.98
C TYR A 89 7.50 -39.41 -16.99
N LEU A 90 6.22 -39.17 -17.30
CA LEU A 90 5.45 -39.95 -18.28
C LEU A 90 6.01 -39.84 -19.70
N ALA A 91 6.66 -38.72 -20.06
CA ALA A 91 7.26 -38.52 -21.37
C ALA A 91 8.70 -39.05 -21.48
N THR A 92 9.47 -39.09 -20.38
CA THR A 92 10.90 -39.45 -20.39
C THR A 92 11.16 -40.92 -20.04
N PHE A 93 10.35 -41.55 -19.19
CA PHE A 93 10.58 -42.93 -18.73
C PHE A 93 9.50 -43.90 -19.23
N GLN A 94 8.23 -43.48 -19.23
CA GLN A 94 7.10 -44.39 -19.48
C GLN A 94 6.43 -44.25 -20.86
N LEU A 95 7.01 -43.45 -21.77
CA LEU A 95 6.43 -43.23 -23.10
C LEU A 95 6.48 -44.48 -23.99
N GLU A 96 7.55 -45.28 -23.87
CA GLU A 96 7.71 -46.53 -24.62
C GLU A 96 6.94 -47.71 -23.96
N GLU A 97 6.81 -47.71 -22.62
CA GLU A 97 6.10 -48.75 -21.86
C GLU A 97 4.56 -48.59 -21.92
N LEU A 98 4.04 -47.37 -21.76
CA LEU A 98 2.60 -47.08 -21.89
C LEU A 98 2.16 -47.00 -23.36
N GLY A 99 3.10 -46.71 -24.26
CA GLY A 99 2.85 -46.52 -25.69
C GLY A 99 2.15 -45.20 -26.05
N PHE A 100 2.50 -44.69 -27.22
CA PHE A 100 2.11 -43.36 -27.70
C PHE A 100 0.59 -43.10 -27.70
N GLN A 101 -0.25 -44.11 -27.92
CA GLN A 101 -1.72 -43.95 -27.92
C GLN A 101 -2.31 -43.69 -26.52
N LEU A 102 -1.80 -44.36 -25.48
CA LEU A 102 -2.23 -44.08 -24.10
C LEU A 102 -1.70 -42.72 -23.64
N PHE A 103 -0.45 -42.39 -23.96
CA PHE A 103 0.13 -41.06 -23.74
C PHE A 103 -0.69 -39.95 -24.42
N CYS A 104 -1.09 -40.13 -25.68
CA CYS A 104 -2.02 -39.23 -26.38
C CYS A 104 -3.35 -39.05 -25.62
N SER A 105 -3.91 -40.12 -25.04
CA SER A 105 -5.15 -40.08 -24.27
C SER A 105 -4.99 -39.35 -22.94
N ILE A 106 -3.82 -39.48 -22.31
CA ILE A 106 -3.40 -38.78 -21.09
C ILE A 106 -3.27 -37.29 -21.37
N VAL A 107 -2.49 -36.89 -22.38
CA VAL A 107 -2.29 -35.49 -22.77
C VAL A 107 -3.62 -34.81 -23.11
N LYS A 108 -4.53 -35.51 -23.79
CA LYS A 108 -5.89 -35.04 -24.12
C LYS A 108 -6.82 -34.93 -22.91
N SER A 109 -6.48 -35.53 -21.76
CA SER A 109 -7.25 -35.41 -20.51
C SER A 109 -6.81 -34.23 -19.62
N GLN A 110 -5.64 -33.65 -19.90
CA GLN A 110 -4.99 -32.59 -19.14
C GLN A 110 -5.19 -31.21 -19.81
N PRO A 111 -4.86 -30.07 -19.15
CA PRO A 111 -5.05 -28.74 -19.75
C PRO A 111 -4.14 -28.52 -20.98
N VAL A 112 -4.65 -28.90 -22.15
CA VAL A 112 -3.97 -29.01 -23.45
C VAL A 112 -3.01 -27.87 -23.76
N HIS A 113 -3.43 -26.61 -23.63
CA HIS A 113 -2.57 -25.45 -23.85
C HIS A 113 -1.28 -25.46 -23.01
N LYS A 114 -1.37 -25.84 -21.73
CA LYS A 114 -0.21 -25.91 -20.83
C LYS A 114 0.70 -27.07 -21.21
N VAL A 115 0.11 -28.25 -21.42
CA VAL A 115 0.83 -29.49 -21.72
C VAL A 115 1.54 -29.41 -23.08
N CYS A 116 0.87 -28.93 -24.13
CA CYS A 116 1.51 -28.75 -25.44
C CYS A 116 2.67 -27.74 -25.40
N LYS A 117 2.61 -26.70 -24.54
CA LYS A 117 3.73 -25.78 -24.37
C LYS A 117 4.90 -26.42 -23.64
N PHE A 118 4.64 -27.25 -22.63
CA PHE A 118 5.68 -28.00 -21.92
C PHE A 118 6.33 -29.09 -22.79
N LEU A 119 5.52 -29.86 -23.54
CA LEU A 119 6.04 -30.87 -24.46
C LEU A 119 6.86 -30.24 -25.60
N GLY A 120 6.44 -29.09 -26.14
CA GLY A 120 7.23 -28.35 -27.13
C GLY A 120 8.53 -27.74 -26.58
N PHE A 121 8.68 -27.64 -25.27
CA PHE A 121 9.94 -27.28 -24.61
C PHE A 121 10.84 -28.51 -24.39
N LEU A 122 10.26 -29.60 -23.87
CA LEU A 122 10.96 -30.86 -23.60
C LEU A 122 11.48 -31.51 -24.89
N PHE A 123 10.61 -31.68 -25.90
CA PHE A 123 10.95 -32.30 -27.19
C PHE A 123 11.59 -31.32 -28.20
N ASN A 124 12.18 -30.23 -27.71
CA ASN A 124 13.01 -29.37 -28.54
C ASN A 124 14.41 -30.01 -28.69
N PRO A 125 14.85 -30.39 -29.90
CA PRO A 125 16.12 -31.10 -30.09
C PRO A 125 17.33 -30.27 -29.66
N LEU A 126 17.24 -28.93 -29.66
CA LEU A 126 18.30 -28.06 -29.15
C LEU A 126 18.41 -28.12 -27.62
N ASN A 127 17.29 -28.32 -26.91
CA ASN A 127 17.30 -28.48 -25.45
C ASN A 127 17.83 -29.88 -25.06
N LEU A 128 17.30 -30.93 -25.71
CA LEU A 128 17.71 -32.32 -25.46
C LEU A 128 19.19 -32.58 -25.80
N GLY A 129 19.63 -32.10 -26.96
CA GLY A 129 20.99 -32.35 -27.45
C GLY A 129 22.11 -31.60 -26.71
N SER A 130 21.76 -30.59 -25.91
CA SER A 130 22.69 -29.78 -25.11
C SER A 130 22.34 -29.84 -23.60
N TRP A 131 21.88 -28.74 -23.02
CA TRP A 131 21.85 -28.53 -21.58
C TRP A 131 21.04 -29.58 -20.78
N ILE A 132 19.97 -30.19 -21.33
CA ILE A 132 19.24 -31.25 -20.59
C ILE A 132 20.17 -32.44 -20.36
N LYS A 133 20.81 -32.90 -21.43
CA LYS A 133 21.79 -33.99 -21.44
C LYS A 133 23.01 -33.66 -20.60
N ASP A 134 23.53 -32.43 -20.69
CA ASP A 134 24.68 -31.99 -19.91
C ASP A 134 24.38 -31.99 -18.40
N GLU A 135 23.27 -31.36 -17.97
CA GLU A 135 22.83 -31.31 -16.55
C GLU A 135 22.45 -32.69 -16.01
N TRP A 136 21.76 -33.53 -16.78
CA TRP A 136 21.48 -34.92 -16.39
C TRP A 136 22.76 -35.75 -16.24
N SER A 137 23.79 -35.46 -17.05
CA SER A 137 25.10 -36.11 -16.96
C SER A 137 25.97 -35.68 -15.77
N LEU A 138 25.53 -34.67 -15.00
CA LEU A 138 26.09 -34.35 -13.67
C LEU A 138 25.54 -35.29 -12.56
N ILE A 139 24.49 -36.06 -12.85
CA ILE A 139 23.82 -36.96 -11.89
C ILE A 139 24.00 -38.44 -12.29
N TYR A 140 24.02 -38.76 -13.58
CA TYR A 140 24.17 -40.11 -14.13
C TYR A 140 25.24 -40.18 -15.22
N GLU A 141 25.70 -41.38 -15.58
CA GLU A 141 26.79 -41.55 -16.56
C GLU A 141 26.42 -41.02 -17.95
N THR A 142 27.35 -40.30 -18.61
CA THR A 142 27.08 -39.61 -19.87
C THR A 142 26.67 -40.54 -21.02
N THR A 143 26.99 -41.83 -20.95
CA THR A 143 26.62 -42.91 -21.89
C THR A 143 25.16 -43.29 -21.69
N HIS A 144 24.84 -43.78 -20.49
CA HIS A 144 23.51 -44.11 -19.99
C HIS A 144 22.46 -43.01 -20.26
N VAL A 145 22.79 -41.75 -19.95
CA VAL A 145 21.92 -40.58 -20.19
C VAL A 145 21.59 -40.41 -21.68
N LYS A 146 22.56 -40.63 -22.58
CA LYS A 146 22.33 -40.53 -24.04
C LYS A 146 21.43 -41.68 -24.49
N GLU A 147 21.91 -42.90 -24.29
CA GLU A 147 21.37 -44.13 -24.89
C GLU A 147 19.98 -44.48 -24.34
N GLN A 148 19.71 -44.24 -23.05
CA GLN A 148 18.45 -44.64 -22.41
C GLN A 148 17.40 -43.55 -22.35
N TRP A 149 17.77 -42.26 -22.36
CA TRP A 149 16.81 -41.16 -22.17
C TRP A 149 16.78 -40.19 -23.35
N ILE A 150 17.93 -39.64 -23.76
CA ILE A 150 17.97 -38.61 -24.81
C ILE A 150 17.66 -39.19 -26.19
N ASP A 151 18.23 -40.34 -26.54
CA ASP A 151 18.05 -40.93 -27.87
C ASP A 151 16.60 -41.46 -28.08
N PRO A 152 15.93 -42.08 -27.08
CA PRO A 152 14.48 -42.35 -27.14
C PRO A 152 13.62 -41.07 -27.22
N LEU A 153 13.93 -40.01 -26.46
CA LEU A 153 13.21 -38.72 -26.57
C LEU A 153 13.35 -38.10 -27.97
N MET A 154 14.54 -38.20 -28.57
CA MET A 154 14.80 -37.77 -29.94
C MET A 154 14.08 -38.63 -30.98
N ARG A 155 13.91 -39.94 -30.74
CA ARG A 155 13.14 -40.86 -31.59
C ARG A 155 11.63 -40.56 -31.56
N TRP A 156 11.07 -40.23 -30.40
CA TRP A 156 9.64 -39.87 -30.26
C TRP A 156 9.33 -38.40 -30.64
N GLN A 157 10.35 -37.57 -30.86
CA GLN A 157 10.24 -36.15 -31.21
C GLN A 157 9.24 -35.83 -32.34
N PRO A 158 9.29 -36.48 -33.54
CA PRO A 158 8.37 -36.17 -34.62
C PRO A 158 6.91 -36.50 -34.28
N GLU A 159 6.64 -37.64 -33.65
CA GLU A 159 5.28 -38.06 -33.28
C GLU A 159 4.68 -37.12 -32.22
N VAL A 160 5.47 -36.74 -31.21
CA VAL A 160 5.04 -35.74 -30.20
C VAL A 160 4.84 -34.36 -30.84
N GLN A 161 5.66 -33.97 -31.83
CA GLN A 161 5.47 -32.71 -32.56
C GLN A 161 4.19 -32.73 -33.42
N GLU A 162 3.85 -33.85 -34.05
CA GLU A 162 2.55 -34.01 -34.73
C GLU A 162 1.38 -33.91 -33.74
N LEU A 163 1.47 -34.56 -32.58
CA LEU A 163 0.45 -34.44 -31.52
C LEU A 163 0.29 -32.98 -31.05
N ILE A 164 1.39 -32.25 -30.86
CA ILE A 164 1.37 -30.81 -30.53
C ILE A 164 0.67 -30.03 -31.65
N ASN A 165 1.02 -30.27 -32.91
CA ASN A 165 0.42 -29.59 -34.07
C ASN A 165 -1.08 -29.86 -34.19
N GLN A 166 -1.53 -31.12 -33.99
CA GLN A 166 -2.94 -31.51 -33.97
C GLN A 166 -3.71 -30.79 -32.85
N LEU A 167 -3.14 -30.75 -31.63
CA LEU A 167 -3.78 -30.16 -30.46
C LEU A 167 -3.79 -28.62 -30.49
N GLN A 168 -2.74 -27.99 -31.01
CA GLN A 168 -2.72 -26.55 -31.26
C GLN A 168 -3.69 -26.19 -32.39
N GLY A 169 -3.74 -26.97 -33.47
CA GLY A 169 -4.72 -26.80 -34.55
C GLY A 169 -6.16 -26.92 -34.06
N ALA A 170 -6.47 -27.88 -33.18
CA ALA A 170 -7.78 -27.99 -32.55
C ALA A 170 -8.14 -26.80 -31.64
N LEU A 171 -7.12 -26.12 -31.06
CA LEU A 171 -7.30 -24.94 -30.24
C LEU A 171 -7.50 -23.66 -31.08
N THR A 172 -6.77 -23.50 -32.20
CA THR A 172 -6.95 -22.36 -33.12
C THR A 172 -8.18 -22.50 -33.99
N ASN A 173 -8.61 -23.73 -34.30
CA ASN A 173 -9.81 -24.02 -35.08
C ASN A 173 -11.09 -24.05 -34.23
N GLN A 174 -11.05 -23.64 -32.96
CA GLN A 174 -12.27 -23.27 -32.26
C GLN A 174 -12.93 -22.09 -33.00
N PRO A 175 -14.15 -22.24 -33.56
CA PRO A 175 -14.82 -21.12 -34.19
C PRO A 175 -15.02 -20.03 -33.14
N PRO A 176 -14.64 -18.76 -33.42
CA PRO A 176 -14.83 -17.69 -32.45
C PRO A 176 -16.29 -17.64 -32.00
N LEU A 177 -16.50 -17.77 -30.69
CA LEU A 177 -17.81 -17.57 -30.04
C LEU A 177 -18.49 -16.38 -30.71
N PRO A 178 -19.67 -16.57 -31.35
CA PRO A 178 -20.15 -15.64 -32.35
C PRO A 178 -20.39 -14.28 -31.72
N LYS A 179 -19.44 -13.36 -31.93
CA LYS A 179 -19.63 -11.93 -31.73
C LYS A 179 -20.87 -11.59 -32.53
N THR A 180 -21.98 -11.33 -31.85
CA THR A 180 -23.25 -10.97 -32.47
C THR A 180 -22.98 -9.76 -33.36
N LYS A 181 -22.92 -10.00 -34.67
CA LYS A 181 -22.63 -8.97 -35.66
C LYS A 181 -23.69 -7.88 -35.45
N ALA A 182 -23.26 -6.69 -35.05
CA ALA A 182 -24.14 -5.53 -35.06
C ALA A 182 -24.75 -5.47 -36.47
N LYS A 183 -26.08 -5.37 -36.55
CA LYS A 183 -26.79 -5.44 -37.83
C LYS A 183 -26.19 -4.38 -38.77
N VAL A 184 -25.92 -4.78 -40.01
CA VAL A 184 -25.50 -3.83 -41.05
C VAL A 184 -26.57 -2.75 -41.16
N THR A 185 -26.17 -1.50 -41.01
CA THR A 185 -27.11 -0.37 -41.02
C THR A 185 -27.46 -0.03 -42.45
N GLU A 186 -28.65 -0.44 -42.89
CA GLU A 186 -29.22 0.01 -44.16
C GLU A 186 -29.53 1.52 -44.10
N PRO A 187 -29.11 2.32 -45.10
CA PRO A 187 -29.35 3.75 -45.11
C PRO A 187 -30.83 4.02 -45.42
N LYS A 188 -31.60 4.37 -44.39
CA LYS A 188 -33.00 4.78 -44.54
C LYS A 188 -33.08 6.25 -44.95
N GLU A 189 -33.77 6.51 -46.06
CA GLU A 189 -33.99 7.87 -46.59
C GLU A 189 -34.69 8.78 -45.58
N PHE A 190 -34.34 10.07 -45.62
CA PHE A 190 -34.76 11.05 -44.62
C PHE A 190 -36.05 11.78 -45.03
N ASN A 191 -37.04 11.81 -44.14
CA ASN A 191 -38.19 12.68 -44.30
C ASN A 191 -37.77 14.13 -44.03
N LEU A 192 -38.00 15.02 -45.00
CA LEU A 192 -37.80 16.46 -44.85
C LEU A 192 -38.82 17.03 -43.85
N THR A 193 -38.41 17.30 -42.61
CA THR A 193 -39.24 18.02 -41.63
C THR A 193 -38.36 18.79 -40.63
N ALA A 194 -38.93 19.86 -40.05
CA ALA A 194 -38.19 20.95 -39.40
C ALA A 194 -37.20 20.54 -38.26
N PRO A 195 -36.09 21.29 -38.08
CA PRO A 195 -35.09 20.99 -37.07
C PRO A 195 -35.65 21.14 -35.65
N ARG A 196 -35.52 20.06 -34.86
CA ARG A 196 -35.84 20.10 -33.42
C ARG A 196 -34.82 20.96 -32.66
N PRO A 197 -35.23 21.67 -31.58
CA PRO A 197 -34.31 22.46 -30.77
C PRO A 197 -33.22 21.59 -30.14
N ARG A 198 -32.00 22.14 -30.01
CA ARG A 198 -30.84 21.41 -29.51
C ARG A 198 -31.02 21.00 -28.04
N ALA A 199 -31.19 19.71 -27.79
CA ALA A 199 -31.09 19.16 -26.45
C ALA A 199 -29.65 19.28 -25.93
N ILE A 200 -29.49 19.68 -24.67
CA ILE A 200 -28.21 19.59 -23.96
C ILE A 200 -27.88 18.10 -23.79
N PRO A 201 -26.64 17.63 -24.05
CA PRO A 201 -26.29 16.24 -23.82
C PRO A 201 -26.49 15.85 -22.36
N VAL A 202 -27.43 14.94 -22.11
CA VAL A 202 -27.52 14.23 -20.83
C VAL A 202 -26.29 13.34 -20.75
N PRO A 203 -25.48 13.39 -19.68
CA PRO A 203 -24.30 12.55 -19.56
C PRO A 203 -24.71 11.07 -19.59
N GLU A 204 -23.84 10.22 -20.16
CA GLU A 204 -24.13 8.80 -20.34
C GLU A 204 -24.55 8.15 -19.00
N PRO A 205 -25.64 7.37 -18.97
CA PRO A 205 -26.04 6.66 -17.76
C PRO A 205 -24.98 5.62 -17.43
N VAL A 206 -24.20 5.90 -16.38
CA VAL A 206 -23.14 5.02 -15.86
C VAL A 206 -23.68 3.59 -15.77
N PRO A 207 -23.00 2.58 -16.36
CA PRO A 207 -23.52 1.22 -16.45
C PRO A 207 -23.95 0.73 -15.08
N VAL A 208 -25.21 0.28 -14.98
CA VAL A 208 -25.82 -0.14 -13.71
C VAL A 208 -25.21 -1.48 -13.29
N VAL A 209 -24.04 -1.39 -12.64
CA VAL A 209 -23.39 -2.51 -11.97
C VAL A 209 -24.41 -3.14 -11.03
N ALA A 210 -24.59 -4.45 -11.13
CA ALA A 210 -25.52 -5.19 -10.28
C ALA A 210 -25.23 -4.82 -8.81
N LYS A 211 -26.25 -4.34 -8.08
CA LYS A 211 -26.09 -3.81 -6.72
C LYS A 211 -25.31 -4.82 -5.88
N THR A 212 -24.16 -4.39 -5.37
CA THR A 212 -23.30 -5.23 -4.55
C THR A 212 -24.11 -5.83 -3.40
N ARG A 213 -23.87 -7.10 -3.08
CA ARG A 213 -24.57 -7.79 -1.98
C ARG A 213 -24.47 -6.90 -0.74
N PRO A 214 -25.59 -6.63 -0.03
CA PRO A 214 -25.61 -5.66 1.06
C PRO A 214 -24.52 -6.03 2.07
N VAL A 215 -23.62 -5.08 2.33
CA VAL A 215 -22.41 -5.31 3.13
C VAL A 215 -22.84 -5.92 4.47
N PRO A 216 -22.31 -7.10 4.86
CA PRO A 216 -22.83 -7.83 6.00
C PRO A 216 -22.77 -6.96 7.26
N GLY A 217 -23.82 -7.00 8.08
CA GLY A 217 -23.97 -6.11 9.24
C GLY A 217 -22.86 -6.19 10.30
N SER A 218 -21.95 -7.15 10.18
CA SER A 218 -20.67 -7.21 10.89
C SER A 218 -19.73 -6.05 10.55
N THR A 219 -19.70 -5.55 9.30
CA THR A 219 -18.80 -4.46 8.88
C THR A 219 -19.16 -3.12 9.53
N TYR A 220 -20.44 -2.90 9.87
CA TYR A 220 -20.90 -1.74 10.64
C TYR A 220 -20.86 -1.95 12.16
N ARG A 221 -20.50 -3.15 12.64
CA ARG A 221 -20.21 -3.39 14.05
C ARG A 221 -18.74 -3.07 14.31
N PRO A 222 -18.41 -2.05 15.13
CA PRO A 222 -17.02 -1.76 15.46
C PRO A 222 -16.35 -3.01 16.09
N PRO A 223 -15.08 -3.29 15.76
CA PRO A 223 -14.42 -4.52 16.18
C PRO A 223 -14.30 -4.59 17.71
N LYS A 224 -14.11 -5.80 18.24
CA LYS A 224 -14.14 -6.05 19.70
C LYS A 224 -13.09 -5.21 20.44
N GLU A 225 -11.96 -4.96 19.79
CA GLU A 225 -10.94 -4.02 20.24
C GLU A 225 -11.56 -2.67 20.59
N GLN A 226 -12.37 -2.04 19.74
CA GLN A 226 -12.91 -0.70 20.00
C GLN A 226 -13.78 -0.60 21.27
N ARG A 227 -14.43 -1.68 21.70
CA ARG A 227 -15.11 -1.70 23.02
C ARG A 227 -14.12 -1.84 24.18
N LEU A 228 -13.08 -2.65 23.99
CA LEU A 228 -11.97 -2.84 24.92
C LEU A 228 -11.02 -1.63 25.00
N LEU A 229 -11.04 -0.77 23.96
CA LEU A 229 -10.51 0.59 23.95
C LEU A 229 -11.34 1.42 24.95
N GLU A 230 -12.63 1.66 24.65
CA GLU A 230 -13.53 2.53 25.44
C GLU A 230 -13.61 2.17 26.93
N THR A 231 -13.66 0.88 27.28
CA THR A 231 -13.66 0.46 28.70
C THR A 231 -12.41 0.90 29.44
N THR A 232 -11.24 0.87 28.79
CA THR A 232 -9.99 1.18 29.45
C THR A 232 -9.70 2.68 29.49
N LYS A 233 -10.20 3.52 28.59
CA LYS A 233 -10.08 4.99 28.78
C LYS A 233 -11.03 5.49 29.86
N ARG A 234 -12.22 4.87 30.01
CA ARG A 234 -13.07 5.06 31.20
C ARG A 234 -12.36 4.66 32.50
N TYR A 235 -11.66 3.52 32.52
CA TYR A 235 -10.86 3.09 33.68
C TYR A 235 -9.70 4.05 33.97
N ASN A 236 -8.91 4.41 32.97
CA ASN A 236 -7.78 5.34 33.09
C ASN A 236 -8.24 6.73 33.56
N ARG A 237 -9.40 7.21 33.09
CA ARG A 237 -10.02 8.45 33.57
C ARG A 237 -10.38 8.36 35.07
N ARG A 238 -11.12 7.33 35.49
CA ARG A 238 -11.44 7.10 36.92
C ARG A 238 -10.18 7.03 37.79
N LYS A 239 -9.13 6.39 37.29
CA LYS A 239 -7.83 6.27 37.97
C LYS A 239 -7.08 7.60 38.05
N ALA A 240 -7.20 8.47 37.04
CA ALA A 240 -6.67 9.83 37.10
C ALA A 240 -7.46 10.71 38.07
N GLU A 241 -8.78 10.59 38.10
CA GLU A 241 -9.66 11.26 39.07
C GLU A 241 -9.35 10.79 40.52
N GLU A 242 -9.10 9.49 40.73
CA GLU A 242 -8.66 8.94 42.01
C GLU A 242 -7.25 9.42 42.42
N LEU A 243 -6.31 9.51 41.48
CA LEU A 243 -4.97 10.03 41.73
C LEU A 243 -4.99 11.55 42.04
N LEU A 244 -5.87 12.31 41.41
CA LEU A 244 -6.10 13.73 41.72
C LEU A 244 -6.59 13.91 43.16
N LEU A 245 -7.59 13.11 43.58
CA LEU A 245 -8.11 13.12 44.95
C LEU A 245 -7.03 12.72 45.97
N ARG A 246 -6.22 11.69 45.68
CA ARG A 246 -5.08 11.29 46.51
C ARG A 246 -4.04 12.39 46.62
N ALA A 247 -3.68 13.04 45.51
CA ALA A 247 -2.72 14.15 45.48
C ALA A 247 -3.21 15.34 46.33
N SER A 248 -4.47 15.75 46.17
CA SER A 248 -5.07 16.83 46.98
C SER A 248 -5.07 16.53 48.48
N VAL A 249 -5.32 15.26 48.87
CA VAL A 249 -5.19 14.82 50.28
C VAL A 249 -3.73 14.78 50.76
N GLU A 250 -2.76 14.54 49.87
CA GLU A 250 -1.33 14.54 50.21
C GLU A 250 -0.70 15.94 50.21
N GLU A 251 -1.19 16.90 49.43
CA GLU A 251 -0.81 18.33 49.50
C GLU A 251 -1.13 18.91 50.89
N MET A 252 -2.33 18.62 51.40
CA MET A 252 -2.76 18.96 52.78
C MET A 252 -1.89 18.31 53.87
N ARG A 253 -1.03 17.35 53.51
CA ARG A 253 -0.10 16.65 54.41
C ARG A 253 1.26 17.34 54.51
N CYS A 254 1.64 18.14 53.51
CA CYS A 254 2.85 18.97 53.55
C CYS A 254 2.67 20.21 54.44
N ALA A 255 1.42 20.69 54.60
CA ALA A 255 1.08 21.80 55.49
C ALA A 255 1.02 21.44 56.99
N ARG A 256 1.16 20.15 57.36
CA ARG A 256 1.18 19.72 58.76
C ARG A 256 2.61 19.55 59.27
N PRO A 257 3.11 20.38 60.20
CA PRO A 257 4.42 20.15 60.82
C PRO A 257 4.40 18.82 61.58
N ARG A 258 5.38 17.97 61.32
CA ARG A 258 5.58 16.73 62.09
C ARG A 258 6.37 17.02 63.37
N PRO A 259 5.99 16.44 64.52
CA PRO A 259 6.89 16.36 65.67
C PRO A 259 8.22 15.70 65.28
N ARG A 260 9.33 16.18 65.84
CA ARG A 260 10.63 15.51 65.77
C ARG A 260 10.87 14.80 67.10
N GLY A 261 11.11 13.49 67.07
CA GLY A 261 11.55 12.75 68.26
C GLY A 261 10.89 11.38 68.42
N GLU A 262 11.27 10.42 67.58
CA GLU A 262 11.12 8.99 67.88
C GLU A 262 12.11 8.20 66.99
N PRO A 263 12.93 7.28 67.56
CA PRO A 263 13.88 6.49 66.79
C PRO A 263 13.18 5.32 66.05
N PRO A 264 13.71 4.86 64.91
CA PRO A 264 13.06 3.83 64.10
C PRO A 264 13.22 2.44 64.73
N VAL A 265 12.15 1.91 65.33
CA VAL A 265 12.03 0.47 65.62
C VAL A 265 12.01 -0.30 64.29
N GLU A 266 12.89 -1.28 64.12
CA GLU A 266 12.89 -2.14 62.94
C GLU A 266 11.70 -3.12 62.99
N ASP A 267 10.75 -3.02 62.06
CA ASP A 267 9.76 -4.10 61.91
C ASP A 267 9.33 -4.42 60.45
N SER A 268 9.86 -5.54 59.97
CA SER A 268 9.20 -6.60 59.19
C SER A 268 8.22 -6.33 58.02
N LYS A 269 8.33 -5.26 57.21
CA LYS A 269 7.90 -5.34 55.78
C LYS A 269 8.73 -4.46 54.83
N LYS A 270 9.73 -5.05 54.15
CA LYS A 270 10.36 -4.48 52.95
C LYS A 270 9.42 -4.51 51.74
N LYS A 271 8.36 -3.68 51.77
CA LYS A 271 7.60 -3.31 50.57
C LYS A 271 8.54 -2.56 49.62
N LEU A 272 9.09 -3.26 48.64
CA LEU A 272 9.93 -2.69 47.59
C LEU A 272 9.22 -1.47 46.99
N ARG A 273 9.78 -0.27 47.22
CA ARG A 273 9.31 0.96 46.59
C ARG A 273 9.71 0.94 45.11
N LEU A 274 8.92 0.25 44.30
CA LEU A 274 8.94 0.34 42.85
C LEU A 274 8.68 1.78 42.43
N ARG A 275 9.77 2.55 42.28
CA ARG A 275 9.78 3.81 41.53
C ARG A 275 9.44 3.47 40.09
N PHE A 276 8.17 3.61 39.71
CA PHE A 276 7.78 3.63 38.30
C PHE A 276 8.35 4.91 37.67
N PRO A 277 9.23 4.82 36.65
CA PRO A 277 9.66 6.00 35.89
C PRO A 277 8.48 6.55 35.07
N PRO A 278 8.48 7.84 34.71
CA PRO A 278 7.44 8.42 33.87
C PRO A 278 7.41 7.74 32.49
N ARG A 279 6.21 7.39 32.01
CA ARG A 279 5.99 6.83 30.68
C ARG A 279 6.02 7.91 29.58
N ILE A 280 7.21 8.43 29.32
CA ILE A 280 7.83 8.59 28.00
C ILE A 280 9.33 8.65 28.31
N LEU A 281 9.97 7.48 28.26
CA LEU A 281 11.42 7.44 28.12
C LEU A 281 11.69 7.58 26.61
N GLN A 282 12.50 8.57 26.21
CA GLN A 282 13.39 8.32 25.08
C GLN A 282 14.08 6.99 25.38
N ALA A 283 14.17 6.07 24.41
CA ALA A 283 14.75 4.75 24.63
C ALA A 283 16.06 4.92 25.40
N PRO A 284 16.14 4.48 26.67
CA PRO A 284 17.16 4.96 27.58
C PRO A 284 18.49 4.59 26.96
N LYS A 285 19.33 5.61 26.66
CA LYS A 285 20.69 5.43 26.12
C LYS A 285 21.26 4.26 26.88
N LEU A 286 21.55 3.14 26.20
CA LEU A 286 21.83 1.89 26.88
C LEU A 286 23.01 2.11 27.81
N THR A 287 22.71 2.31 29.09
CA THR A 287 23.66 2.22 30.17
C THR A 287 23.90 0.73 30.28
N PHE A 288 24.72 0.23 29.35
CA PHE A 288 25.48 -0.98 29.53
C PHE A 288 25.99 -0.89 30.95
N TYR A 289 25.47 -1.76 31.80
CA TYR A 289 25.87 -1.83 33.18
C TYR A 289 27.34 -2.21 33.11
N ARG A 290 28.25 -1.23 33.20
CA ARG A 290 29.67 -1.51 33.34
C ARG A 290 29.74 -2.47 34.52
N PRO A 291 30.12 -3.74 34.31
CA PRO A 291 30.37 -4.60 35.45
C PRO A 291 31.42 -3.87 36.29
N ASN A 292 31.27 -3.84 37.61
CA ASN A 292 32.44 -3.51 38.41
C ASN A 292 33.43 -4.64 38.12
N ASP A 293 34.53 -4.32 37.46
CA ASP A 293 35.45 -5.31 36.86
C ASP A 293 36.04 -6.26 37.92
N ASP A 294 35.97 -5.86 39.20
CA ASP A 294 36.33 -6.62 40.40
C ASP A 294 35.51 -7.91 40.63
N SER A 295 34.32 -8.05 40.00
CA SER A 295 33.46 -9.24 40.16
C SER A 295 33.42 -10.10 38.88
N PRO A 296 34.40 -10.99 38.64
CA PRO A 296 34.39 -11.85 37.47
C PRO A 296 33.21 -12.82 37.50
N VAL A 297 32.36 -12.75 36.47
CA VAL A 297 31.23 -13.66 36.30
C VAL A 297 31.76 -15.09 36.16
N LYS A 298 31.46 -15.94 37.16
CA LYS A 298 31.91 -17.33 37.19
C LYS A 298 31.31 -18.11 36.01
N LEU A 299 32.11 -18.33 34.97
CA LEU A 299 31.70 -19.07 33.78
C LEU A 299 31.51 -20.55 34.10
N ASN A 300 30.40 -21.13 33.65
CA ASN A 300 30.19 -22.57 33.70
C ASN A 300 31.27 -23.30 32.87
N THR A 301 31.72 -24.47 33.32
CA THR A 301 32.75 -25.28 32.62
C THR A 301 32.37 -25.57 31.16
N ALA A 302 31.09 -25.91 30.92
CA ALA A 302 30.55 -26.12 29.58
C ALA A 302 30.40 -24.82 28.74
N ALA A 303 30.47 -23.63 29.34
CA ALA A 303 30.59 -22.38 28.58
C ALA A 303 32.04 -22.18 28.11
N ILE A 304 33.00 -22.30 29.04
CA ILE A 304 34.45 -22.22 28.78
C ILE A 304 34.84 -23.17 27.64
N LEU A 305 34.45 -24.44 27.72
CA LEU A 305 34.85 -25.44 26.71
C LEU A 305 34.19 -25.21 25.33
N ARG A 306 32.94 -24.72 25.27
CA ARG A 306 32.28 -24.41 23.98
C ARG A 306 32.90 -23.18 23.30
N GLU A 307 33.25 -22.17 24.09
CA GLU A 307 33.90 -20.96 23.59
C GLU A 307 35.36 -21.22 23.19
N GLY A 308 36.09 -22.01 23.98
CA GLY A 308 37.43 -22.51 23.64
C GLY A 308 37.43 -23.30 22.33
N ALA A 309 36.48 -24.23 22.15
CA ALA A 309 36.35 -25.01 20.91
C ALA A 309 35.97 -24.17 19.68
N LEU A 310 35.15 -23.12 19.86
CA LEU A 310 34.86 -22.14 18.79
C LEU A 310 36.14 -21.41 18.37
N TYR A 311 36.94 -20.98 19.34
CA TYR A 311 38.19 -20.28 19.11
C TYR A 311 39.30 -21.19 18.54
N GLN A 312 39.37 -22.46 18.92
CA GLN A 312 40.25 -23.47 18.31
C GLN A 312 39.91 -23.62 16.82
N ARG A 313 38.64 -23.84 16.48
CA ARG A 313 38.15 -23.89 15.09
C ARG A 313 38.39 -22.62 14.27
N GLN A 314 38.52 -21.46 14.89
CA GLN A 314 38.93 -20.23 14.19
C GLN A 314 40.43 -20.25 13.86
N VAL A 315 41.28 -20.70 14.78
CA VAL A 315 42.73 -20.84 14.49
C VAL A 315 43.01 -21.97 13.52
N GLU A 316 42.30 -23.09 13.61
CA GLU A 316 42.38 -24.18 12.62
C GLU A 316 42.13 -23.67 11.19
N ARG A 317 41.17 -22.74 11.00
CA ARG A 317 40.86 -22.13 9.70
C ARG A 317 41.87 -21.08 9.24
N GLU A 318 42.38 -20.25 10.14
CA GLU A 318 43.43 -19.29 9.77
C GLU A 318 44.76 -20.00 9.49
N LEU A 319 45.05 -21.13 10.15
CA LEU A 319 46.17 -22.03 9.80
C LEU A 319 45.94 -22.63 8.41
N GLN A 320 44.80 -23.27 8.16
CA GLN A 320 44.44 -23.79 6.82
C GLN A 320 44.57 -22.73 5.73
N ARG A 321 44.14 -21.48 5.98
CA ARG A 321 44.32 -20.36 5.05
C ARG A 321 45.80 -19.99 4.85
N VAL A 322 46.63 -20.05 5.89
CA VAL A 322 48.09 -19.81 5.75
C VAL A 322 48.75 -20.95 4.98
N ASP A 323 48.35 -22.20 5.22
CA ASP A 323 48.83 -23.37 4.49
C ASP A 323 48.45 -23.27 2.99
N GLU A 324 47.19 -22.96 2.68
CA GLU A 324 46.70 -22.68 1.31
C GLU A 324 47.50 -21.55 0.62
N LEU A 325 47.82 -20.48 1.35
CA LEU A 325 48.65 -19.37 0.82
C LEU A 325 50.11 -19.80 0.62
N MET A 326 50.64 -20.72 1.42
CA MET A 326 51.98 -21.31 1.24
C MET A 326 52.04 -22.27 0.04
N ASP A 327 50.96 -23.01 -0.22
CA ASP A 327 50.77 -23.83 -1.43
C ASP A 327 50.55 -22.97 -2.71
N GLY A 328 50.49 -21.65 -2.57
CA GLY A 328 50.41 -20.70 -3.68
C GLY A 328 49.00 -20.26 -4.07
N ALA A 329 47.99 -20.48 -3.23
CA ALA A 329 46.64 -19.95 -3.48
C ALA A 329 46.63 -18.40 -3.49
N GLY A 330 45.78 -17.83 -4.35
CA GLY A 330 45.65 -16.37 -4.49
C GLY A 330 44.66 -15.76 -3.50
N ASP A 331 45.09 -14.75 -2.74
CA ASP A 331 44.24 -14.09 -1.74
C ASP A 331 43.16 -13.21 -2.40
N LEU A 332 41.96 -13.79 -2.64
CA LEU A 332 40.80 -13.11 -3.26
C LEU A 332 40.27 -11.89 -2.46
N SER A 333 40.88 -11.58 -1.31
CA SER A 333 40.45 -10.51 -0.41
C SER A 333 40.47 -9.13 -1.07
N GLU A 334 41.46 -8.82 -1.93
CA GLU A 334 41.50 -7.56 -2.68
C GLU A 334 40.46 -7.47 -3.79
N PHE A 335 40.19 -8.57 -4.51
CA PHE A 335 39.11 -8.61 -5.50
C PHE A 335 37.75 -8.36 -4.84
N LEU A 336 37.48 -8.97 -3.68
CA LEU A 336 36.25 -8.75 -2.93
C LEU A 336 36.15 -7.33 -2.34
N LYS A 337 37.26 -6.72 -1.90
CA LYS A 337 37.31 -5.30 -1.52
C LYS A 337 37.00 -4.39 -2.71
N TRP A 338 37.58 -4.67 -3.88
CA TRP A 338 37.33 -3.95 -5.13
C TRP A 338 35.87 -4.09 -5.59
N GLN A 339 35.31 -5.30 -5.56
CA GLN A 339 33.93 -5.57 -5.97
C GLN A 339 32.94 -4.79 -5.09
N ARG A 340 33.14 -4.78 -3.76
CA ARG A 340 32.32 -3.97 -2.83
C ARG A 340 32.46 -2.46 -3.10
N LYS A 341 33.67 -1.98 -3.40
CA LYS A 341 33.91 -0.57 -3.77
C LYS A 341 33.21 -0.18 -5.08
N MET A 342 33.15 -1.07 -6.07
CA MET A 342 32.40 -0.81 -7.31
C MET A 342 30.90 -0.87 -7.08
N GLN A 343 30.38 -1.89 -6.38
CA GLN A 343 28.96 -1.96 -6.00
C GLN A 343 28.50 -0.73 -5.20
N ALA A 344 29.34 -0.18 -4.31
CA ALA A 344 29.06 1.07 -3.61
C ALA A 344 28.93 2.26 -4.57
N LYS A 345 29.85 2.41 -5.55
CA LYS A 345 29.78 3.45 -6.59
C LYS A 345 28.54 3.29 -7.48
N ASP A 346 28.25 2.07 -7.92
CA ASP A 346 27.07 1.76 -8.75
C ASP A 346 25.77 2.17 -8.03
N LEU A 347 25.72 1.97 -6.71
CA LEU A 347 24.61 2.39 -5.85
C LEU A 347 24.58 3.92 -5.65
N GLU A 348 25.74 4.56 -5.44
CA GLU A 348 25.85 6.03 -5.37
C GLU A 348 25.38 6.68 -6.68
N GLU A 349 25.77 6.16 -7.85
CA GLU A 349 25.31 6.63 -9.16
C GLU A 349 23.81 6.38 -9.41
N GLN A 350 23.26 5.25 -8.95
CA GLN A 350 21.81 5.00 -8.98
C GLN A 350 21.03 5.99 -8.10
N LEU A 351 21.54 6.30 -6.92
CA LEU A 351 20.96 7.32 -6.04
C LEU A 351 21.06 8.71 -6.67
N ALA A 352 22.23 9.09 -7.20
CA ALA A 352 22.47 10.36 -7.87
C ALA A 352 21.59 10.56 -9.10
N THR A 353 21.44 9.55 -9.94
CA THR A 353 20.55 9.61 -11.13
C THR A 353 19.07 9.64 -10.75
N GLY A 354 18.67 8.95 -9.68
CA GLY A 354 17.33 9.06 -9.08
C GLY A 354 17.05 10.47 -8.53
N GLU A 355 17.99 11.04 -7.77
CA GLU A 355 17.97 12.43 -7.29
C GLU A 355 17.84 13.42 -8.45
N CYS A 356 18.64 13.25 -9.52
CA CYS A 356 18.61 14.09 -10.72
C CYS A 356 17.23 14.05 -11.40
N ARG A 357 16.67 12.86 -11.66
CA ARG A 357 15.33 12.70 -12.26
C ARG A 357 14.24 13.37 -11.39
N ARG A 358 14.31 13.18 -10.07
CA ARG A 358 13.39 13.81 -9.10
C ARG A 358 13.49 15.34 -9.10
N LEU A 359 14.69 15.90 -9.31
CA LEU A 359 14.90 17.35 -9.40
C LEU A 359 14.50 17.91 -10.78
N GLN A 360 14.80 17.21 -11.88
CA GLN A 360 14.34 17.58 -13.23
C GLN A 360 12.81 17.68 -13.29
N GLY A 361 12.07 16.76 -12.65
CA GLY A 361 10.61 16.84 -12.52
C GLY A 361 10.12 18.08 -11.75
N LYS A 362 10.86 18.55 -10.73
CA LYS A 362 10.55 19.79 -10.01
C LYS A 362 10.88 21.04 -10.84
N LEU A 363 12.00 21.03 -11.58
CA LEU A 363 12.39 22.12 -12.47
C LEU A 363 11.33 22.32 -13.57
N SER A 364 10.96 21.24 -14.25
CA SER A 364 9.91 21.24 -15.29
C SER A 364 8.55 21.73 -14.75
N HIS A 365 8.22 21.45 -13.48
CA HIS A 365 7.00 21.96 -12.85
C HIS A 365 7.03 23.49 -12.66
N GLU A 366 8.12 24.04 -12.13
CA GLU A 366 8.30 25.49 -11.97
C GLU A 366 8.31 26.21 -13.34
N GLU A 367 9.01 25.64 -14.34
CA GLU A 367 9.02 26.14 -15.72
C GLU A 367 7.62 26.11 -16.36
N ALA A 368 6.84 25.05 -16.14
CA ALA A 368 5.46 24.95 -16.63
C ALA A 368 4.53 25.99 -15.98
N ILE A 369 4.77 26.39 -14.72
CA ILE A 369 4.02 27.49 -14.09
C ILE A 369 4.42 28.83 -14.72
N LEU A 370 5.72 29.08 -14.92
CA LEU A 370 6.23 30.30 -15.57
C LEU A 370 5.71 30.47 -17.01
N ALA A 371 5.63 29.37 -17.78
CA ALA A 371 5.05 29.37 -19.12
C ALA A 371 3.53 29.65 -19.09
N ARG A 372 2.79 29.07 -18.13
CA ARG A 372 1.36 29.37 -17.93
C ARG A 372 1.13 30.85 -17.61
N GLN A 373 1.99 31.46 -16.78
CA GLN A 373 1.92 32.90 -16.48
C GLN A 373 2.13 33.76 -17.73
N GLN A 374 3.12 33.43 -18.58
CA GLN A 374 3.35 34.13 -19.86
C GLN A 374 2.15 34.03 -20.80
N VAL A 375 1.57 32.84 -20.97
CA VAL A 375 0.36 32.63 -21.80
C VAL A 375 -0.84 33.43 -21.26
N VAL A 376 -0.97 33.56 -19.94
CA VAL A 376 -2.01 34.41 -19.33
C VAL A 376 -1.74 35.91 -19.59
N GLN A 377 -0.50 36.37 -19.49
CA GLN A 377 -0.13 37.76 -19.80
C GLN A 377 -0.38 38.11 -21.27
N GLN A 378 0.04 37.25 -22.20
CA GLN A 378 -0.23 37.41 -23.65
C GLN A 378 -1.73 37.41 -23.96
N LYS A 379 -2.53 36.57 -23.27
CA LYS A 379 -3.99 36.56 -23.42
C LYS A 379 -4.66 37.81 -22.86
N LYS A 380 -4.11 38.45 -21.81
CA LYS A 380 -4.56 39.77 -21.35
C LYS A 380 -4.29 40.82 -22.42
N GLN A 381 -3.04 40.98 -22.85
CA GLN A 381 -2.63 41.93 -23.89
C GLN A 381 -3.50 41.82 -25.15
N LYS A 382 -3.73 40.60 -25.67
CA LYS A 382 -4.60 40.37 -26.84
C LYS A 382 -6.10 40.58 -26.58
N ALA A 383 -6.55 40.54 -25.32
CA ALA A 383 -7.92 40.89 -24.95
C ALA A 383 -8.08 42.40 -24.72
N ASP A 384 -7.02 43.09 -24.33
CA ASP A 384 -6.99 44.55 -24.16
C ASP A 384 -6.91 45.25 -25.52
N GLN A 385 -6.02 44.80 -26.42
CA GLN A 385 -6.00 45.19 -27.84
C GLN A 385 -7.39 45.04 -28.50
N LYS A 386 -8.10 43.94 -28.25
CA LYS A 386 -9.45 43.73 -28.78
C LYS A 386 -10.52 44.63 -28.16
N LYS A 387 -10.31 45.20 -26.97
CA LYS A 387 -11.19 46.26 -26.42
C LYS A 387 -10.91 47.59 -27.11
N GLU A 388 -9.66 47.88 -27.42
CA GLU A 388 -9.24 49.08 -28.16
C GLU A 388 -9.82 49.04 -29.57
N GLU A 389 -9.57 47.97 -30.34
CA GLU A 389 -10.19 47.69 -31.66
C GLU A 389 -11.72 47.83 -31.65
N THR A 390 -12.40 47.28 -30.63
CA THR A 390 -13.88 47.37 -30.54
C THR A 390 -14.37 48.73 -30.07
N ALA A 391 -13.59 49.48 -29.29
CA ALA A 391 -13.91 50.85 -28.91
C ALA A 391 -13.81 51.80 -30.12
N GLU A 392 -12.77 51.67 -30.94
CA GLU A 392 -12.61 52.40 -32.20
C GLU A 392 -13.76 52.10 -33.17
N LEU A 393 -14.13 50.83 -33.35
CA LEU A 393 -15.27 50.44 -34.17
C LEU A 393 -16.61 51.00 -33.62
N MET A 394 -16.79 51.03 -32.29
CA MET A 394 -17.97 51.66 -31.68
C MET A 394 -18.02 53.18 -31.89
N GLN A 395 -16.87 53.87 -31.86
CA GLN A 395 -16.78 55.30 -32.18
C GLN A 395 -17.17 55.54 -33.64
N GLN A 396 -16.58 54.80 -34.59
CA GLN A 396 -16.94 54.89 -36.02
C GLN A 396 -18.44 54.61 -36.28
N CYS A 397 -19.03 53.64 -35.57
CA CYS A 397 -20.47 53.39 -35.65
C CYS A 397 -21.32 54.53 -35.06
N ALA A 398 -20.86 55.21 -34.01
CA ALA A 398 -21.56 56.37 -33.45
C ALA A 398 -21.46 57.59 -34.39
N GLU A 399 -20.30 57.82 -35.01
CA GLU A 399 -20.09 58.88 -36.00
C GLU A 399 -20.98 58.67 -37.24
N ARG A 400 -21.05 57.44 -37.78
CA ARG A 400 -21.94 57.11 -38.90
C ARG A 400 -23.40 57.35 -38.53
N ARG A 401 -23.86 56.93 -37.34
CA ARG A 401 -25.22 57.23 -36.87
C ARG A 401 -25.49 58.73 -36.75
N LEU A 402 -24.51 59.53 -36.34
CA LEU A 402 -24.65 60.99 -36.29
C LEU A 402 -24.70 61.63 -37.69
N GLN A 403 -24.04 61.03 -38.69
CA GLN A 403 -24.14 61.43 -40.11
C GLN A 403 -25.50 61.03 -40.70
N GLU A 404 -25.93 59.79 -40.48
CA GLU A 404 -27.26 59.26 -40.84
C GLU A 404 -28.39 60.08 -40.21
N GLU A 405 -28.27 60.46 -38.93
CA GLU A 405 -29.23 61.34 -38.25
C GLU A 405 -29.28 62.74 -38.85
N ARG A 406 -28.17 63.27 -39.38
CA ARG A 406 -28.14 64.60 -40.04
C ARG A 406 -28.85 64.53 -41.39
N SER A 407 -28.49 63.58 -42.25
CA SER A 407 -29.16 63.41 -43.55
C SER A 407 -30.64 63.03 -43.39
N MET A 408 -31.02 62.27 -42.36
CA MET A 408 -32.42 62.05 -42.02
C MET A 408 -33.13 63.30 -41.52
N LYS A 409 -32.47 64.21 -40.78
CA LYS A 409 -33.06 65.50 -40.38
C LYS A 409 -33.25 66.41 -41.59
N GLU A 410 -32.25 66.52 -42.47
CA GLU A 410 -32.33 67.25 -43.74
C GLU A 410 -33.47 66.71 -44.63
N LEU A 411 -33.58 65.40 -44.78
CA LEU A 411 -34.68 64.76 -45.53
C LEU A 411 -36.04 64.96 -44.86
N VAL A 412 -36.10 64.91 -43.52
CA VAL A 412 -37.33 65.24 -42.76
C VAL A 412 -37.69 66.71 -42.88
N GLU A 413 -36.73 67.63 -43.01
CA GLU A 413 -37.00 69.04 -43.26
C GLU A 413 -37.58 69.26 -44.67
N GLN A 414 -37.01 68.63 -45.70
CA GLN A 414 -37.58 68.61 -47.06
C GLN A 414 -38.99 67.97 -47.09
N VAL A 415 -39.20 66.87 -46.36
CA VAL A 415 -40.51 66.24 -46.18
C VAL A 415 -41.45 67.13 -45.36
N MET A 416 -40.95 67.93 -44.42
CA MET A 416 -41.75 68.89 -43.65
C MET A 416 -42.10 70.12 -44.47
N GLU A 417 -41.28 70.54 -45.43
CA GLU A 417 -41.59 71.62 -46.37
C GLU A 417 -42.60 71.19 -47.42
N THR A 418 -42.40 70.03 -48.04
CA THR A 418 -43.44 69.42 -48.89
C THR A 418 -44.72 69.13 -48.10
N GLN A 419 -44.64 68.73 -46.82
CA GLN A 419 -45.81 68.65 -45.94
C GLN A 419 -46.40 70.02 -45.56
N LYS A 420 -45.64 71.11 -45.44
CA LYS A 420 -46.20 72.47 -45.27
C LYS A 420 -47.03 72.81 -46.51
N ASN A 421 -46.49 72.56 -47.71
CA ASN A 421 -47.17 72.77 -48.99
C ASN A 421 -48.43 71.88 -49.12
N ILE A 422 -48.34 70.60 -48.76
CA ILE A 422 -49.47 69.67 -48.71
C ILE A 422 -50.47 70.09 -47.62
N LYS A 423 -50.05 70.66 -46.48
CA LYS A 423 -50.96 71.19 -45.45
C LYS A 423 -51.64 72.48 -45.90
N VAL A 424 -51.01 73.30 -46.74
CA VAL A 424 -51.67 74.43 -47.45
C VAL A 424 -52.70 73.92 -48.47
N ALA A 425 -52.50 72.75 -49.09
CA ALA A 425 -53.54 72.09 -49.91
C ALA A 425 -54.63 71.40 -49.06
N GLN A 426 -54.25 70.69 -47.98
CA GLN A 426 -55.17 69.99 -47.09
C GLN A 426 -55.99 70.96 -46.25
N THR A 427 -55.53 72.18 -45.94
CA THR A 427 -56.37 73.20 -45.30
C THR A 427 -57.42 73.78 -46.25
N LYS A 428 -57.17 73.77 -47.57
CA LYS A 428 -58.23 74.00 -48.57
C LYS A 428 -59.24 72.84 -48.55
N LEU A 429 -58.79 71.58 -48.51
CA LEU A 429 -59.67 70.40 -48.44
C LEU A 429 -60.39 70.20 -47.08
N LEU A 430 -59.78 70.60 -45.96
CA LEU A 430 -60.35 70.44 -44.61
C LEU A 430 -61.40 71.51 -44.29
N LYS A 431 -61.34 72.67 -44.96
CA LYS A 431 -62.51 73.55 -45.07
C LYS A 431 -63.69 72.83 -45.73
N GLY A 432 -63.43 71.92 -46.67
CA GLY A 432 -64.41 71.03 -47.30
C GLY A 432 -64.74 69.73 -46.53
N ARG A 433 -63.95 69.30 -45.52
CA ARG A 433 -64.20 68.06 -44.73
C ARG A 433 -64.68 68.30 -43.30
N ARG A 434 -64.46 69.48 -42.73
CA ARG A 434 -65.17 69.90 -41.50
C ARG A 434 -66.67 70.05 -41.74
N GLN A 435 -67.08 70.18 -43.00
CA GLN A 435 -68.45 70.09 -43.49
C GLN A 435 -69.04 68.66 -43.44
N MET A 436 -68.28 67.63 -43.02
CA MET A 436 -68.78 66.25 -42.85
C MET A 436 -68.58 65.69 -41.43
N VAL A 437 -67.40 65.74 -40.81
CA VAL A 437 -67.09 64.94 -39.59
C VAL A 437 -67.93 65.30 -38.33
N GLN A 438 -68.77 66.34 -38.38
CA GLN A 438 -69.82 66.55 -37.37
C GLN A 438 -70.91 65.46 -37.39
N GLU A 439 -70.98 64.65 -38.45
CA GLU A 439 -71.98 63.60 -38.70
C GLU A 439 -71.75 62.27 -37.93
N VAL A 440 -70.73 62.14 -37.06
CA VAL A 440 -70.23 60.79 -36.63
C VAL A 440 -69.95 60.55 -35.12
N ILE A 441 -69.56 61.54 -34.31
CA ILE A 441 -68.83 61.30 -33.03
C ILE A 441 -69.65 60.74 -31.83
N GLU A 442 -70.89 60.31 -32.03
CA GLU A 442 -71.87 60.01 -30.97
C GLU A 442 -71.69 58.58 -30.35
N GLU A 443 -70.44 58.25 -29.96
CA GLU A 443 -69.88 56.90 -29.71
C GLU A 443 -69.86 56.37 -28.24
N SER A 444 -69.52 55.08 -28.08
CA SER A 444 -69.48 54.31 -26.81
C SER A 444 -68.16 54.36 -26.02
N ARG A 445 -68.09 53.82 -24.77
CA ARG A 445 -67.06 54.25 -23.79
C ARG A 445 -66.68 53.36 -22.57
N GLU A 446 -66.84 52.03 -22.59
CA GLU A 446 -67.02 51.24 -21.32
C GLU A 446 -66.00 50.09 -21.01
N LEU A 447 -65.87 49.69 -19.72
CA LEU A 447 -65.31 48.42 -19.12
C LEU A 447 -63.78 48.24 -18.73
N LEU A 448 -63.44 47.74 -17.49
CA LEU A 448 -62.13 47.16 -17.01
C LEU A 448 -62.07 46.73 -15.49
N GLN A 449 -61.14 45.84 -15.03
CA GLN A 449 -60.42 45.71 -13.69
C GLN A 449 -60.12 44.28 -13.06
N ARG A 450 -59.20 44.19 -12.05
CA ARG A 450 -58.79 43.08 -11.09
C ARG A 450 -57.66 42.10 -11.57
N SER A 451 -56.66 41.51 -10.86
CA SER A 451 -55.94 41.57 -9.52
C SER A 451 -56.54 40.99 -8.21
N ALA A 452 -55.82 40.39 -7.21
CA ALA A 452 -54.47 39.74 -7.03
C ALA A 452 -54.26 39.16 -5.57
N GLU A 453 -53.24 38.30 -5.25
CA GLU A 453 -52.83 37.85 -3.86
C GLU A 453 -51.38 37.21 -3.72
N ALA A 454 -51.01 36.51 -2.61
CA ALA A 454 -49.62 36.21 -2.12
C ALA A 454 -49.36 34.81 -1.41
N ALA A 455 -48.22 34.61 -0.67
CA ALA A 455 -47.70 33.32 -0.11
C ALA A 455 -46.67 33.44 1.07
N LYS A 456 -46.63 32.55 2.12
CA LYS A 456 -45.82 32.80 3.37
C LYS A 456 -45.13 31.72 4.29
N GLU A 457 -45.36 30.40 4.28
CA GLU A 457 -45.20 29.60 5.56
C GLU A 457 -43.87 28.87 5.98
N GLU A 458 -43.07 28.25 5.10
CA GLU A 458 -42.51 26.89 5.36
C GLU A 458 -41.27 26.68 6.31
N GLN A 459 -40.68 27.71 6.92
CA GLN A 459 -39.20 27.74 7.13
C GLN A 459 -38.56 27.04 8.37
N ARG A 460 -39.25 26.19 9.16
CA ARG A 460 -38.83 25.93 10.58
C ARG A 460 -37.97 24.71 10.94
N ARG A 461 -37.94 23.59 10.19
CA ARG A 461 -37.46 22.27 10.72
C ARG A 461 -35.95 22.00 10.58
N ARG A 462 -35.09 22.77 11.24
CA ARG A 462 -33.62 22.56 11.30
C ARG A 462 -33.03 22.78 12.70
N ARG A 463 -32.27 21.81 13.24
CA ARG A 463 -31.11 21.99 14.18
C ARG A 463 -30.40 20.72 14.67
N GLU A 464 -31.08 19.58 14.76
CA GLU A 464 -31.22 18.94 16.08
C GLU A 464 -30.16 17.89 16.45
N LEU A 465 -29.86 16.92 15.58
CA LEU A 465 -29.24 15.64 15.99
C LEU A 465 -27.69 15.66 16.10
N ILE A 466 -27.11 16.71 16.71
CA ILE A 466 -25.67 16.89 16.91
C ILE A 466 -25.35 16.90 18.41
N SER A 467 -24.54 15.96 18.91
CA SER A 467 -23.65 16.20 20.10
C SER A 467 -22.78 15.01 20.56
N GLN A 468 -23.21 13.76 20.40
CA GLN A 468 -22.71 12.62 21.22
C GLN A 468 -22.38 11.38 20.36
N LEU A 469 -21.30 10.61 20.55
CA LEU A 469 -20.19 10.62 21.54
C LEU A 469 -18.84 10.21 20.88
N ARG A 470 -17.71 10.74 21.38
CA ARG A 470 -16.32 10.27 21.09
C ARG A 470 -15.67 9.80 22.42
N ALA A 471 -15.08 8.57 22.59
CA ALA A 471 -14.05 8.23 23.65
C ALA A 471 -13.44 6.76 23.82
N LEU A 472 -12.68 6.16 22.87
CA LEU A 472 -11.19 5.84 22.94
C LEU A 472 -10.49 4.79 23.98
N GLU A 473 -9.19 4.34 23.79
CA GLU A 473 -8.18 3.24 24.30
C GLU A 473 -7.94 2.65 25.78
N THR A 474 -7.34 1.44 26.18
CA THR A 474 -6.94 0.04 25.69
C THR A 474 -6.36 -1.01 26.79
N GLN A 475 -6.87 -2.27 26.98
CA GLN A 475 -6.23 -3.64 27.36
C GLN A 475 -5.64 -4.13 28.81
N PRO A 476 -5.27 -5.47 29.12
CA PRO A 476 -5.28 -6.22 30.48
C PRO A 476 -4.09 -7.23 31.00
N THR A 477 -4.22 -8.14 32.10
CA THR A 477 -3.67 -9.59 32.44
C THR A 477 -3.48 -10.16 33.99
N ARG A 478 -2.89 -11.39 34.41
CA ARG A 478 -3.10 -12.40 35.63
C ARG A 478 -1.81 -13.09 36.40
N LYS A 479 -1.60 -14.12 37.37
CA LYS A 479 -2.19 -15.20 38.39
C LYS A 479 -1.14 -15.95 39.43
N GLY A 480 -1.42 -16.92 40.42
CA GLY A 480 -0.46 -17.76 41.35
C GLY A 480 -0.93 -18.95 42.40
N LYS A 481 -0.08 -19.74 43.19
CA LYS A 481 -0.28 -20.86 44.32
C LYS A 481 1.05 -21.38 45.12
N LEU A 482 1.36 -22.40 46.05
CA LEU A 482 0.95 -23.73 46.77
C LEU A 482 1.72 -24.14 48.18
N VAL A 483 1.69 -25.39 48.85
CA VAL A 483 2.16 -25.87 50.28
C VAL A 483 2.51 -27.45 50.52
N ASP A 484 3.16 -28.00 51.65
CA ASP A 484 3.63 -29.47 51.96
C ASP A 484 3.95 -30.02 53.49
N LEU A 485 4.23 -31.36 53.86
CA LEU A 485 4.45 -32.07 55.27
C LEU A 485 5.13 -33.57 55.44
N THR A 486 5.69 -34.11 56.63
CA THR A 486 5.99 -35.63 57.04
C THR A 486 6.83 -36.11 58.38
N GLN A 487 6.67 -37.34 59.06
CA GLN A 487 7.68 -38.30 59.78
C GLN A 487 7.20 -39.69 60.47
N ILE A 488 8.06 -40.76 60.73
CA ILE A 488 7.72 -42.27 60.95
C ILE A 488 8.70 -43.20 61.83
N PRO A 489 8.29 -44.40 62.40
CA PRO A 489 9.11 -45.49 63.06
C PRO A 489 9.19 -46.92 62.38
N GLY A 490 9.73 -47.99 63.04
CA GLY A 490 10.19 -49.31 62.46
C GLY A 490 9.39 -50.63 62.73
N TYR A 491 9.84 -51.78 62.17
CA TYR A 491 9.07 -53.04 61.97
C TYR A 491 9.92 -54.35 61.82
N GLY A 492 9.57 -55.40 62.56
CA GLY A 492 10.28 -56.69 62.69
C GLY A 492 10.53 -57.51 61.41
N LEU A 493 11.74 -57.38 60.86
CA LEU A 493 12.31 -58.15 59.75
C LEU A 493 13.65 -58.76 60.18
N GLU A 494 14.12 -59.82 59.51
CA GLU A 494 15.45 -60.44 59.74
C GLU A 494 16.65 -59.50 59.40
N GLY A 495 16.36 -58.26 59.00
CA GLY A 495 17.31 -57.15 58.84
C GLY A 495 17.20 -56.04 59.89
N GLU A 496 16.37 -56.18 60.93
CA GLU A 496 16.36 -55.27 62.10
C GLU A 496 17.59 -55.48 62.98
N MET A 497 18.78 -55.17 62.45
CA MET A 497 19.91 -54.85 63.31
C MET A 497 19.52 -53.62 64.13
N SER A 498 19.69 -53.70 65.45
CA SER A 498 19.59 -52.52 66.30
C SER A 498 20.52 -51.42 65.76
N VAL A 499 20.19 -50.15 66.02
CA VAL A 499 20.98 -49.00 65.54
C VAL A 499 22.43 -49.02 66.06
N VAL A 500 22.76 -49.93 66.99
CA VAL A 500 24.08 -50.12 67.61
C VAL A 500 24.86 -51.30 67.00
N GLU A 501 24.29 -52.50 66.85
CA GLU A 501 25.02 -53.67 66.29
C GLU A 501 25.43 -53.46 64.82
N LEU A 502 24.60 -52.71 64.10
CA LEU A 502 24.88 -52.18 62.77
C LEU A 502 26.22 -51.39 62.71
N ARG A 503 26.73 -50.87 63.84
CA ARG A 503 27.92 -49.98 63.86
C ARG A 503 29.26 -50.71 63.77
N GLU A 504 29.39 -51.87 64.40
CA GLU A 504 30.68 -52.58 64.58
C GLU A 504 31.08 -53.43 63.38
N ARG A 505 30.15 -54.19 62.79
CA ARG A 505 30.42 -54.87 61.50
C ARG A 505 30.70 -53.87 60.39
N LEU A 506 30.05 -52.70 60.45
CA LEU A 506 30.43 -51.56 59.61
C LEU A 506 31.83 -50.99 59.94
N ALA A 507 32.43 -51.19 61.12
CA ALA A 507 33.73 -50.59 61.48
C ALA A 507 34.91 -51.17 60.69
N LEU A 508 35.05 -52.49 60.65
CA LEU A 508 36.11 -53.17 59.87
C LEU A 508 35.89 -53.03 58.35
N LEU A 509 34.62 -53.06 57.91
CA LEU A 509 34.28 -52.75 56.52
C LEU A 509 34.61 -51.30 56.16
N LYS A 510 34.35 -50.32 57.03
CA LYS A 510 34.79 -48.92 56.86
C LYS A 510 36.31 -48.82 56.70
N GLU A 511 37.12 -49.70 57.25
CA GLU A 511 38.60 -49.58 57.16
C GLU A 511 39.15 -50.05 55.82
N THR A 512 38.73 -51.24 55.36
CA THR A 512 39.08 -51.69 54.00
C THR A 512 38.45 -50.80 52.91
N GLN A 513 37.31 -50.17 53.21
CA GLN A 513 36.72 -49.11 52.38
C GLN A 513 37.56 -47.82 52.43
N ARG A 514 37.95 -47.30 53.61
CA ARG A 514 38.77 -46.08 53.79
C ARG A 514 40.03 -46.09 52.92
N CYS A 515 40.79 -47.19 52.87
CA CYS A 515 42.02 -47.26 52.07
C CYS A 515 41.73 -47.19 50.55
N LYS A 516 40.79 -48.01 50.06
CA LYS A 516 40.35 -48.00 48.65
C LYS A 516 39.63 -46.70 48.28
N GLU A 517 39.06 -46.00 49.25
CA GLU A 517 38.54 -44.64 49.11
C GLU A 517 39.66 -43.61 49.06
N GLN A 518 40.75 -43.73 49.82
CA GLN A 518 41.89 -42.81 49.78
C GLN A 518 42.54 -42.81 48.38
N GLU A 519 42.88 -43.99 47.84
CA GLU A 519 43.42 -44.13 46.48
C GLU A 519 42.50 -43.48 45.43
N LYS A 520 41.19 -43.74 45.52
CA LYS A 520 40.17 -43.14 44.64
C LYS A 520 40.05 -41.63 44.86
N ARG A 521 40.10 -41.14 46.10
CA ARG A 521 40.08 -39.71 46.44
C ARG A 521 41.29 -39.01 45.82
N ASP A 522 42.47 -39.60 45.88
CA ASP A 522 43.70 -39.03 45.32
C ASP A 522 43.68 -39.01 43.79
N GLN A 523 43.26 -40.11 43.14
CA GLN A 523 43.00 -40.13 41.68
C GLN A 523 41.97 -39.06 41.28
N ILE A 524 40.89 -38.91 42.06
CA ILE A 524 39.87 -37.87 41.85
C ILE A 524 40.44 -36.46 42.09
N ILE A 525 41.34 -36.27 43.05
CA ILE A 525 42.00 -34.97 43.33
C ILE A 525 42.97 -34.62 42.19
N GLN A 526 43.80 -35.54 41.73
CA GLN A 526 44.70 -35.35 40.59
C GLN A 526 43.90 -35.05 39.31
N GLY A 527 42.86 -35.84 39.02
CA GLY A 527 41.96 -35.62 37.90
C GLY A 527 41.19 -34.29 37.97
N LYS A 528 40.82 -33.83 39.17
CA LYS A 528 40.23 -32.49 39.39
C LYS A 528 41.27 -31.38 39.17
N ARG A 529 42.50 -31.54 39.67
CA ARG A 529 43.61 -30.58 39.47
C ARG A 529 43.91 -30.40 37.97
N ALA A 530 44.15 -31.48 37.24
CA ALA A 530 44.41 -31.44 35.80
C ALA A 530 43.25 -30.80 35.02
N LYS A 531 42.00 -31.16 35.31
CA LYS A 531 40.81 -30.54 34.69
C LYS A 531 40.71 -29.04 35.03
N SER A 532 41.06 -28.62 36.25
CA SER A 532 41.06 -27.21 36.64
C SER A 532 42.16 -26.39 35.95
N GLN A 533 43.34 -26.98 35.73
CA GLN A 533 44.43 -26.35 34.99
C GLN A 533 44.07 -26.20 33.51
N ALA A 534 43.50 -27.23 32.87
CA ALA A 534 43.02 -27.14 31.49
C ALA A 534 41.91 -26.08 31.32
N LEU A 535 40.99 -25.97 32.29
CA LEU A 535 39.96 -24.92 32.32
C LEU A 535 40.56 -23.52 32.53
N HIS A 536 41.61 -23.38 33.36
CA HIS A 536 42.29 -22.09 33.55
C HIS A 536 43.02 -21.65 32.28
N ASN A 537 43.75 -22.56 31.64
CA ASN A 537 44.48 -22.27 30.39
C ASN A 537 43.53 -21.89 29.24
N THR A 538 42.38 -22.58 29.12
CA THR A 538 41.35 -22.22 28.13
C THR A 538 40.67 -20.88 28.44
N VAL A 539 40.42 -20.55 29.72
CA VAL A 539 39.94 -19.20 30.12
C VAL A 539 40.96 -18.11 29.74
N ALA A 540 42.26 -18.33 29.96
CA ALA A 540 43.30 -17.36 29.59
C ALA A 540 43.33 -17.12 28.06
N GLN A 541 43.28 -18.19 27.26
CA GLN A 541 43.19 -18.09 25.80
C GLN A 541 41.91 -17.37 25.34
N ILE A 542 40.78 -17.63 25.99
CA ILE A 542 39.51 -16.93 25.75
C ILE A 542 39.64 -15.43 26.07
N SER A 543 40.24 -15.04 27.20
CA SER A 543 40.38 -13.62 27.56
C SER A 543 41.26 -12.84 26.58
N LEU A 544 42.37 -13.42 26.11
CA LEU A 544 43.24 -12.81 25.11
C LEU A 544 42.50 -12.60 23.77
N ARG A 545 41.76 -13.61 23.32
CA ARG A 545 40.98 -13.54 22.07
C ARG A 545 39.80 -12.58 22.17
N ARG A 546 39.11 -12.53 23.32
CA ARG A 546 38.06 -11.52 23.58
C ARG A 546 38.62 -10.10 23.53
N ALA A 547 39.82 -9.86 24.08
CA ALA A 547 40.46 -8.54 24.02
C ALA A 547 40.77 -8.13 22.57
N ALA A 548 41.38 -9.02 21.77
CA ALA A 548 41.70 -8.76 20.36
C ALA A 548 40.44 -8.59 19.47
N MET A 549 39.37 -9.36 19.76
CA MET A 549 38.08 -9.18 19.10
C MET A 549 37.38 -7.89 19.55
N GLY A 550 37.61 -7.44 20.78
CA GLY A 550 37.09 -6.18 21.31
C GLY A 550 37.74 -4.96 20.66
N THR A 551 39.08 -4.92 20.57
CA THR A 551 39.81 -3.82 19.90
C THR A 551 39.49 -3.75 18.40
N SER A 552 39.48 -4.88 17.70
CA SER A 552 39.11 -4.93 16.28
C SER A 552 37.61 -4.70 16.01
N ALA A 553 36.74 -4.84 17.01
CA ALA A 553 35.34 -4.38 16.91
C ALA A 553 35.22 -2.87 17.16
N ALA A 554 35.98 -2.32 18.12
CA ALA A 554 36.01 -0.88 18.39
C ALA A 554 36.51 -0.07 17.18
N LEU A 555 37.63 -0.48 16.57
CA LEU A 555 38.18 0.17 15.37
C LEU A 555 37.19 0.18 14.20
N ARG A 556 36.52 -0.95 13.93
CA ARG A 556 35.48 -1.01 12.88
C ARG A 556 34.27 -0.13 13.20
N TRP A 557 33.90 0.00 14.47
CA TRP A 557 32.82 0.90 14.89
C TRP A 557 33.22 2.38 14.75
N GLU A 558 34.48 2.73 14.99
CA GLU A 558 35.05 4.05 14.71
C GLU A 558 35.09 4.34 13.19
N GLU A 559 35.46 3.36 12.36
CA GLU A 559 35.38 3.45 10.90
C GLU A 559 33.92 3.63 10.40
N GLU A 560 32.98 2.82 10.89
CA GLU A 560 31.56 2.89 10.52
C GLU A 560 30.90 4.20 10.99
N THR A 561 31.26 4.72 12.17
CA THR A 561 30.77 6.02 12.65
C THR A 561 31.37 7.20 11.89
N ALA A 562 32.65 7.13 11.49
CA ALA A 562 33.27 8.11 10.60
C ALA A 562 32.64 8.09 9.19
N GLN A 563 32.39 6.90 8.63
CA GLN A 563 31.74 6.73 7.32
C GLN A 563 30.29 7.24 7.33
N SER A 564 29.51 6.89 8.35
CA SER A 564 28.11 7.36 8.47
C SER A 564 28.01 8.86 8.75
N ALA A 565 28.96 9.45 9.49
CA ALA A 565 29.08 10.91 9.61
C ALA A 565 29.41 11.57 8.24
N ALA A 566 30.28 10.97 7.44
CA ALA A 566 30.63 11.45 6.10
C ALA A 566 29.48 11.30 5.07
N ALA A 567 28.62 10.29 5.24
CA ALA A 567 27.43 10.04 4.44
C ALA A 567 26.23 10.94 4.81
N GLY A 568 26.22 11.53 6.01
CA GLY A 568 25.25 12.55 6.42
C GLY A 568 25.43 13.92 5.75
N ALA A 569 26.49 14.10 4.95
CA ALA A 569 26.72 15.29 4.15
C ALA A 569 25.68 15.44 3.02
N PRO A 570 25.36 16.67 2.55
CA PRO A 570 24.56 16.85 1.35
C PRO A 570 25.23 16.18 0.13
N SER A 571 24.41 15.69 -0.81
CA SER A 571 24.88 15.03 -2.05
C SER A 571 25.98 15.86 -2.71
N ARG A 572 27.11 15.19 -2.97
CA ARG A 572 28.33 15.80 -3.52
C ARG A 572 28.29 15.92 -5.05
N ASP A 573 27.29 15.33 -5.71
CA ASP A 573 27.09 15.41 -7.15
C ASP A 573 26.87 16.85 -7.62
N GLU A 574 27.80 17.36 -8.42
CA GLU A 574 27.68 18.67 -9.08
C GLU A 574 26.36 18.77 -9.88
N ARG A 575 25.98 17.69 -10.58
CA ARG A 575 24.70 17.53 -11.30
C ARG A 575 23.47 17.79 -10.41
N VAL A 576 23.48 17.28 -9.19
CA VAL A 576 22.39 17.43 -8.21
C VAL A 576 22.38 18.86 -7.66
N LEU A 577 23.56 19.42 -7.38
CA LEU A 577 23.72 20.79 -6.89
C LEU A 577 23.31 21.84 -7.94
N GLU A 578 23.66 21.65 -9.22
CA GLU A 578 23.21 22.48 -10.33
C GLU A 578 21.68 22.49 -10.47
N LEU A 579 21.05 21.32 -10.48
CA LEU A 579 19.59 21.22 -10.58
C LEU A 579 18.91 21.91 -9.37
N GLN A 580 19.49 21.81 -8.17
CA GLN A 580 19.02 22.57 -7.02
C GLN A 580 19.17 24.10 -7.18
N ARG A 581 20.25 24.60 -7.80
CA ARG A 581 20.42 26.04 -8.12
C ARG A 581 19.35 26.51 -9.11
N ARG A 582 19.20 25.82 -10.25
CA ARG A 582 18.19 26.15 -11.28
C ARG A 582 16.75 26.15 -10.74
N ILE A 583 16.41 25.21 -9.84
CA ILE A 583 15.10 25.20 -9.17
C ILE A 583 14.91 26.42 -8.27
N ARG A 584 15.93 26.84 -7.51
CA ARG A 584 15.87 28.04 -6.67
C ARG A 584 15.71 29.31 -7.52
N GLU A 585 16.42 29.40 -8.63
CA GLU A 585 16.31 30.49 -9.61
C GLU A 585 14.91 30.58 -10.21
N LYS A 586 14.35 29.46 -10.70
CA LYS A 586 13.00 29.43 -11.30
C LYS A 586 11.90 29.69 -10.26
N ALA A 587 12.04 29.18 -9.04
CA ALA A 587 11.12 29.49 -7.95
C ALA A 587 11.21 30.98 -7.51
N ALA A 588 12.38 31.61 -7.59
CA ALA A 588 12.56 33.04 -7.35
C ALA A 588 11.95 33.88 -8.48
N GLU A 589 12.17 33.50 -9.74
CA GLU A 589 11.53 34.12 -10.92
C GLU A 589 10.00 34.08 -10.79
N ARG A 590 9.44 32.95 -10.37
CA ARG A 590 8.00 32.80 -10.14
C ARG A 590 7.51 33.73 -9.04
N ARG A 591 8.18 33.79 -7.89
CA ARG A 591 7.83 34.69 -6.77
C ARG A 591 7.89 36.17 -7.20
N GLY A 592 8.86 36.55 -8.01
CA GLY A 592 8.96 37.90 -8.58
C GLY A 592 7.77 38.24 -9.48
N ARG A 593 7.39 37.34 -10.38
CA ARG A 593 6.20 37.50 -11.24
C ARG A 593 4.88 37.50 -10.46
N GLU A 594 4.77 36.65 -9.44
CA GLU A 594 3.63 36.63 -8.51
C GLU A 594 3.51 37.96 -7.75
N ALA A 595 4.62 38.52 -7.25
CA ALA A 595 4.64 39.83 -6.60
C ALA A 595 4.26 40.98 -7.54
N LEU A 596 4.77 41.00 -8.78
CA LEU A 596 4.42 42.01 -9.80
C LEU A 596 2.94 41.94 -10.21
N LEU A 597 2.32 40.76 -10.17
CA LEU A 597 0.88 40.58 -10.41
C LEU A 597 0.03 40.89 -9.16
N HIS A 598 0.63 40.90 -7.97
CA HIS A 598 -0.06 41.18 -6.71
C HIS A 598 -0.15 42.68 -6.45
N VAL A 599 -0.94 43.38 -7.27
CA VAL A 599 -1.54 44.66 -6.84
C VAL A 599 -2.20 44.42 -5.49
N PRO A 600 -1.92 45.21 -4.44
CA PRO A 600 -2.63 45.08 -3.17
C PRO A 600 -4.09 45.45 -3.43
N ALA A 601 -4.99 44.47 -3.27
CA ALA A 601 -6.41 44.71 -3.48
C ALA A 601 -6.85 45.92 -2.63
N PRO A 602 -7.50 46.95 -3.20
CA PRO A 602 -7.92 48.11 -2.46
C PRO A 602 -8.79 47.63 -1.30
N ARG A 603 -8.35 47.92 -0.05
CA ARG A 603 -8.96 47.36 1.16
C ARG A 603 -10.46 47.52 1.07
N ALA A 604 -11.18 46.39 0.98
CA ALA A 604 -12.62 46.40 0.75
C ALA A 604 -13.28 47.32 1.78
N ALA A 605 -13.94 48.39 1.29
CA ALA A 605 -14.62 49.35 2.15
C ALA A 605 -15.53 48.56 3.09
N SER A 606 -15.49 48.89 4.39
CA SER A 606 -16.03 47.99 5.41
C SER A 606 -17.50 47.64 5.12
N PRO A 607 -17.99 46.43 5.48
CA PRO A 607 -19.36 46.03 5.18
C PRO A 607 -20.42 47.04 5.68
N LYS A 608 -20.10 47.82 6.71
CA LYS A 608 -20.91 48.95 7.19
C LYS A 608 -20.99 50.10 6.18
N GLN A 609 -19.87 50.50 5.57
CA GLN A 609 -19.82 51.56 4.55
C GLN A 609 -20.50 51.13 3.25
N GLN A 610 -20.34 49.87 2.83
CA GLN A 610 -21.08 49.32 1.68
C GLN A 610 -22.59 49.29 1.94
N ALA A 611 -23.01 48.82 3.12
CA ALA A 611 -24.42 48.83 3.52
C ALA A 611 -25.00 50.26 3.64
N GLN A 612 -24.21 51.25 4.06
CA GLN A 612 -24.62 52.67 4.10
C GLN A 612 -24.82 53.24 2.70
N LEU A 613 -23.89 52.99 1.77
CA LEU A 613 -24.02 53.42 0.36
C LEU A 613 -25.21 52.74 -0.34
N GLU A 614 -25.45 51.45 -0.08
CA GLU A 614 -26.64 50.76 -0.58
C GLU A 614 -27.94 51.31 0.03
N ALA A 615 -27.95 51.60 1.34
CA ALA A 615 -29.11 52.19 2.01
C ALA A 615 -29.44 53.58 1.44
N GLN A 616 -28.44 54.43 1.21
CA GLN A 616 -28.59 55.72 0.53
C GLN A 616 -29.18 55.55 -0.87
N ARG A 617 -28.64 54.64 -1.69
CA ARG A 617 -29.18 54.33 -3.03
C ARG A 617 -30.62 53.85 -3.02
N ARG A 618 -31.02 53.06 -2.02
CA ARG A 618 -32.42 52.61 -1.85
C ARG A 618 -33.33 53.80 -1.48
N LEU A 619 -32.89 54.66 -0.57
CA LEU A 619 -33.58 55.90 -0.19
C LEU A 619 -33.75 56.87 -1.36
N GLU A 620 -32.73 57.03 -2.22
CA GLU A 620 -32.82 57.82 -3.46
C GLU A 620 -33.86 57.24 -4.42
N LEU A 621 -33.87 55.91 -4.61
CA LEU A 621 -34.85 55.23 -5.46
C LEU A 621 -36.27 55.35 -4.89
N GLU A 622 -36.46 55.23 -3.58
CA GLU A 622 -37.74 55.42 -2.89
C GLU A 622 -38.23 56.87 -2.99
N GLN A 623 -37.37 57.86 -2.75
CA GLN A 623 -37.68 59.26 -3.01
C GLN A 623 -38.02 59.52 -4.49
N SER A 624 -37.35 58.87 -5.44
CA SER A 624 -37.67 59.01 -6.87
C SER A 624 -39.07 58.44 -7.20
N ARG A 625 -39.46 57.35 -6.54
CA ARG A 625 -40.80 56.74 -6.66
C ARG A 625 -41.86 57.63 -6.01
N GLU A 626 -41.59 58.17 -4.82
CA GLU A 626 -42.47 59.16 -4.19
C GLU A 626 -42.64 60.42 -5.04
N ARG A 627 -41.57 60.98 -5.61
CA ARG A 627 -41.66 62.15 -6.51
C ARG A 627 -42.56 61.86 -7.72
N ARG A 628 -42.48 60.64 -8.30
CA ARG A 628 -43.38 60.18 -9.36
C ARG A 628 -44.83 60.02 -8.88
N LEU A 629 -45.06 59.43 -7.70
CA LEU A 629 -46.41 59.27 -7.12
C LEU A 629 -47.05 60.62 -6.77
N ARG A 630 -46.29 61.55 -6.20
CA ARG A 630 -46.73 62.93 -5.89
C ARG A 630 -47.03 63.72 -7.17
N ALA A 631 -46.28 63.50 -8.26
CA ALA A 631 -46.60 64.06 -9.57
C ALA A 631 -47.91 63.51 -10.14
N LEU A 632 -48.14 62.18 -10.03
CA LEU A 632 -49.41 61.55 -10.43
C LEU A 632 -50.60 62.06 -9.60
N HIS A 633 -50.45 62.22 -8.29
CA HIS A 633 -51.50 62.78 -7.42
C HIS A 633 -51.79 64.25 -7.73
N ARG A 634 -50.78 65.08 -8.01
CA ARG A 634 -50.99 66.47 -8.49
C ARG A 634 -51.69 66.51 -9.85
N GLY A 635 -51.43 65.56 -10.74
CA GLY A 635 -52.18 65.40 -11.99
C GLY A 635 -53.64 64.98 -11.79
N GLY A 636 -53.94 64.21 -10.74
CA GLY A 636 -55.29 63.74 -10.43
C GLY A 636 -56.24 64.80 -9.84
N SER A 637 -55.70 65.84 -9.18
CA SER A 637 -56.50 66.83 -8.44
C SER A 637 -57.16 67.92 -9.30
N ALA A 638 -57.07 67.82 -10.63
CA ALA A 638 -57.49 68.86 -11.58
C ALA A 638 -58.89 68.64 -12.21
N ARG A 639 -59.78 67.89 -11.56
CA ARG A 639 -61.20 67.75 -11.95
C ARG A 639 -62.12 68.19 -10.81
N GLY A 640 -62.79 69.32 -11.00
CA GLY A 640 -63.83 69.81 -10.09
C GLY A 640 -65.14 69.01 -10.17
N PRO A 641 -66.06 69.18 -9.19
CA PRO A 641 -67.29 68.42 -9.12
C PRO A 641 -68.32 68.88 -10.16
N ALA A 642 -68.75 67.97 -11.04
CA ALA A 642 -69.93 68.18 -11.87
C ALA A 642 -71.20 68.02 -11.02
N ARG A 643 -72.09 69.01 -11.03
CA ARG A 643 -73.40 68.91 -10.36
C ARG A 643 -74.33 67.99 -11.13
N CYS A 644 -75.04 67.11 -10.41
CA CYS A 644 -76.21 66.44 -10.96
C CYS A 644 -77.38 67.42 -11.08
N LEU A 645 -78.10 67.36 -12.19
CA LEU A 645 -79.51 67.76 -12.31
C LEU A 645 -80.32 66.55 -12.83
N ARG A 646 -81.63 66.54 -12.59
CA ARG A 646 -82.46 65.34 -12.59
C ARG A 646 -83.87 65.67 -13.09
N ALA A 647 -84.47 64.74 -13.82
CA ALA A 647 -85.77 64.85 -14.51
C ALA A 647 -85.77 65.89 -15.68
N VAL A 648 -86.63 65.74 -16.69
CA VAL A 648 -87.65 64.67 -16.89
C VAL A 648 -87.08 63.54 -17.74
#